data_AF-A0A6A5RYP0-F1
#
_entry.id   AF-A0A6A5RYP0-F1
#
_cell.length_a   1.000
_cell.length_b   1.000
_cell.length_c   1.000
_cell.angle_alpha   90.00
_cell.angle_beta   90.00
_cell.angle_gamma   90.00
#
_symmetry.space_group_name_H-M   'P 1'
#
loop_
_entity.id
_entity.type
_entity.pdbx_description
1 polymer ?
#
loop_
_entity_poly.entity_id
_entity_poly.type
_entity_poly.pdbx_seq_one_letter_code
_entity_poly.pdbx_strand_id
1 'polypeptide(L)'
;MRPNFTDCGIRYMSNPALIARYNYSGRVRLVEANRSEQVTYDGCVAICGPGNEYYTWPVISVTLTTWILPILGILLQAPFESNAFWRTVKACNRWIGSPVSSLAAILWDIGISGKCALFVDMAVPYNETPNHGSDYASMRDSFYILMNLNQYKMKPVISMTREAEGLLRVALFSKELQLVGTHKTLSQKRLKLAHDLRSNRRKGVVPIFLSTLWFILALGISIEAAFGDLGSNLQAHNLAMGLFVSWLPILILCSILDRNPVASDDIQRKLNKLVNLVCDSLLDLEIRTEYVASFADLPQAQHMAYWVEKIATKAELIKDNYFHGFAGQARTRFHYGAAYAILIDIEKAYIAERGRNWLRDPREARAALVLGQLDQGCTWFDGRQLWTVVVSILLVGGTSVGAFVLSFNTPTVGLGCRTGGYLIFFIIALVLLIAEITVWWLTSPLREQDQFHSHLGAYNRHAKSRKKTVFATLPGLASSRTLLAQLLQIIETGVLQSILLLLRLLPSKYGRERLGTTEAAIHAHFLSLRSLTARNWLQRGFFTPLEFTNLVWACYLLTAQTVGAFNNCACMTSTWGGFGGYLDFTQINVANSAVVEKYWIIGTTTTCVVMGLGMSYIVLEWLLQAHLSTENYDDAMNGLWRVRRFRHATLWIKYPLDILVRLVANALNAFQVRGIQDRRVVVWTKASTYRPSVGQALVRLGTDVQHLPFQTVDA
;
A
#
# COMPACT_ATOMS: atom_id res chain seq x y z
N MET A 1 21.66 -15.71 41.52
CA MET A 1 20.60 -16.75 41.49
C MET A 1 19.60 -16.37 40.41
N ARG A 2 19.01 -17.36 39.71
CA ARG A 2 17.86 -17.08 38.84
C ARG A 2 16.65 -16.77 39.76
N PRO A 3 15.86 -15.72 39.49
CA PRO A 3 14.67 -15.46 40.28
C PRO A 3 13.65 -16.59 40.08
N ASN A 4 13.01 -16.98 41.18
CA ASN A 4 11.78 -17.77 41.19
C ASN A 4 10.75 -16.96 41.98
N PHE A 5 9.81 -16.35 41.27
CA PHE A 5 8.82 -15.46 41.88
C PHE A 5 7.94 -16.17 42.90
N THR A 6 7.72 -17.47 42.74
CA THR A 6 6.95 -18.28 43.70
C THR A 6 7.68 -18.39 45.03
N ASP A 7 8.98 -18.75 44.99
CA ASP A 7 9.81 -18.85 46.20
C ASP A 7 10.03 -17.49 46.87
N CYS A 8 10.20 -16.44 46.06
CA CYS A 8 10.28 -15.07 46.56
C CYS A 8 9.01 -14.65 47.31
N GLY A 9 7.84 -14.98 46.76
CA GLY A 9 6.57 -14.62 47.34
C GLY A 9 6.38 -15.28 48.70
N ILE A 10 6.70 -16.57 48.80
CA ILE A 10 6.69 -17.31 50.07
C ILE A 10 7.63 -16.64 51.08
N ARG A 11 8.83 -16.22 50.65
CA ARG A 11 9.81 -15.54 51.52
C ARG A 11 9.34 -14.16 51.98
N TYR A 12 8.65 -13.41 51.13
CA TYR A 12 8.10 -12.09 51.47
C TYR A 12 6.94 -12.22 52.46
N MET A 13 5.95 -13.05 52.13
CA MET A 13 4.73 -13.23 52.92
C MET A 13 5.01 -13.85 54.30
N SER A 14 6.06 -14.64 54.44
CA SER A 14 6.44 -15.26 55.72
C SER A 14 7.29 -14.37 56.64
N ASN A 15 7.79 -13.22 56.18
CA ASN A 15 8.73 -12.40 56.95
C ASN A 15 8.18 -10.98 57.23
N PRO A 16 7.70 -10.71 58.47
CA PRO A 16 7.16 -9.40 58.85
C PRO A 16 8.13 -8.22 58.66
N ALA A 17 9.45 -8.46 58.79
CA ALA A 17 10.44 -7.40 58.61
C ALA A 17 10.58 -6.96 57.14
N LEU A 18 10.43 -7.90 56.20
CA LEU A 18 10.41 -7.58 54.76
C LEU A 18 9.13 -6.83 54.39
N ILE A 19 7.99 -7.24 54.95
CA ILE A 19 6.69 -6.58 54.76
C ILE A 19 6.75 -5.14 55.26
N ALA A 20 7.24 -4.90 56.47
CA ALA A 20 7.35 -3.56 57.04
C ALA A 20 8.23 -2.63 56.19
N ARG A 21 9.28 -3.17 55.56
CA ARG A 21 10.25 -2.39 54.78
C ARG A 21 9.82 -2.12 53.34
N TYR A 22 9.16 -3.08 52.70
CA TYR A 22 8.94 -3.06 51.24
C TYR A 22 7.48 -3.12 50.81
N ASN A 23 6.52 -3.06 51.75
CA ASN A 23 5.10 -3.01 51.39
C ASN A 23 4.78 -1.88 50.41
N TYR A 24 3.84 -2.16 49.53
CA TYR A 24 3.26 -1.14 48.67
C TYR A 24 2.07 -0.47 49.36
N SER A 25 2.07 0.86 49.39
CA SER A 25 1.00 1.68 49.98
C SER A 25 0.29 2.59 48.96
N GLY A 26 0.66 2.48 47.69
CA GLY A 26 0.06 3.26 46.60
C GLY A 26 -1.31 2.75 46.16
N ARG A 27 -1.84 3.35 45.10
CA ARG A 27 -3.13 2.96 44.51
C ARG A 27 -2.97 1.69 43.68
N VAL A 28 -3.63 0.63 44.11
CA VAL A 28 -3.73 -0.64 43.34
C VAL A 28 -4.93 -0.64 42.41
N ARG A 29 -4.88 -1.46 41.36
CA ARG A 29 -5.93 -1.59 40.35
C ARG A 29 -6.29 -3.06 40.12
N LEU A 30 -7.59 -3.36 39.99
CA LEU A 30 -8.17 -4.70 39.78
C LEU A 30 -7.94 -5.72 40.92
N VAL A 31 -7.18 -5.36 41.96
CA VAL A 31 -6.87 -6.17 43.13
C VAL A 31 -7.11 -5.34 44.39
N GLU A 32 -7.47 -6.01 45.49
CA GLU A 32 -7.62 -5.37 46.81
C GLU A 32 -6.26 -4.96 47.37
N ALA A 33 -6.18 -3.84 48.08
CA ALA A 33 -4.93 -3.36 48.64
C ALA A 33 -4.52 -4.25 49.83
N ASN A 34 -3.45 -5.02 49.68
CA ASN A 34 -2.95 -5.90 50.73
C ASN A 34 -1.42 -5.77 50.89
N ARG A 35 -1.01 -5.17 52.01
CA ARG A 35 0.40 -4.89 52.30
C ARG A 35 1.24 -6.14 52.54
N SER A 36 0.63 -7.27 52.91
CA SER A 36 1.36 -8.53 53.12
C SER A 36 1.68 -9.27 51.82
N GLU A 37 0.95 -8.98 50.75
CA GLU A 37 1.05 -9.67 49.46
C GLU A 37 1.72 -8.80 48.38
N GLN A 38 1.63 -7.47 48.54
CA GLN A 38 2.05 -6.49 47.55
C GLN A 38 3.36 -5.83 47.92
N VAL A 39 4.36 -6.03 47.06
CA VAL A 39 5.72 -5.51 47.23
C VAL A 39 6.01 -4.38 46.24
N THR A 40 6.77 -3.39 46.69
CA THR A 40 7.36 -2.34 45.83
C THR A 40 8.40 -2.90 44.86
N TYR A 41 8.72 -2.15 43.80
CA TYR A 41 9.80 -2.50 42.86
C TYR A 41 11.14 -2.77 43.55
N ASP A 42 11.57 -1.86 44.43
CA ASP A 42 12.85 -2.00 45.15
C ASP A 42 12.85 -3.25 46.04
N GLY A 43 11.71 -3.57 46.65
CA GLY A 43 11.53 -4.79 47.42
C GLY A 43 11.59 -6.05 46.57
N CYS A 44 10.95 -6.05 45.39
CA CYS A 44 11.04 -7.16 44.45
C CYS A 44 12.49 -7.42 44.04
N VAL A 45 13.25 -6.37 43.68
CA VAL A 45 14.66 -6.50 43.30
C VAL A 45 15.51 -6.98 44.48
N ALA A 46 15.23 -6.51 45.71
CA ALA A 46 15.95 -6.96 46.90
C ALA A 46 15.69 -8.43 47.26
N ILE A 47 14.48 -8.94 47.01
CA ILE A 47 14.06 -10.29 47.41
C ILE A 47 14.35 -11.32 46.30
N CYS A 48 14.02 -10.99 45.06
CA CYS A 48 14.16 -11.88 43.89
C CYS A 48 15.44 -11.66 43.09
N GLY A 49 16.06 -10.50 43.23
CA GLY A 49 17.18 -10.08 42.38
C GLY A 49 16.73 -9.45 41.05
N PRO A 50 17.68 -8.88 40.29
CA PRO A 50 17.40 -8.15 39.04
C PRO A 50 17.24 -9.04 37.80
N GLY A 51 17.29 -10.38 37.94
CA GLY A 51 17.27 -11.32 36.81
C GLY A 51 15.90 -11.54 36.18
N ASN A 52 15.86 -12.41 35.17
CA ASN A 52 14.62 -12.87 34.51
C ASN A 52 14.29 -14.32 34.90
N GLU A 53 13.01 -14.61 35.10
CA GLU A 53 12.47 -15.96 35.22
C GLU A 53 11.99 -16.46 33.85
N TYR A 54 12.90 -17.09 33.11
CA TYR A 54 12.59 -17.64 31.78
C TYR A 54 11.59 -18.79 31.84
N TYR A 55 10.75 -18.90 30.81
CA TYR A 55 9.82 -20.02 30.68
C TYR A 55 10.57 -21.33 30.44
N THR A 56 9.92 -22.44 30.84
CA THR A 56 10.44 -23.78 30.57
C THR A 56 10.32 -24.12 29.08
N TRP A 57 11.16 -25.05 28.59
CA TRP A 57 11.12 -25.46 27.18
C TRP A 57 9.73 -25.90 26.69
N PRO A 58 8.93 -26.68 27.43
CA PRO A 58 7.57 -27.03 27.00
C PRO A 58 6.72 -25.80 26.67
N VAL A 59 6.74 -24.79 27.55
CA VAL A 59 5.99 -23.54 27.37
C VAL A 59 6.48 -22.75 26.16
N ILE A 60 7.80 -22.64 26.01
CA ILE A 60 8.43 -22.00 24.84
C ILE A 60 8.01 -22.72 23.56
N SER A 61 8.06 -24.05 23.54
CA SER A 61 7.76 -24.87 22.38
C SER A 61 6.32 -24.72 21.91
N VAL A 62 5.35 -24.63 22.83
CA VAL A 62 3.94 -24.37 22.53
C VAL A 62 3.76 -23.00 21.86
N THR A 63 4.42 -21.98 22.38
CA THR A 63 4.34 -20.62 21.80
C THR A 63 4.97 -20.58 20.40
N LEU A 64 6.11 -21.27 20.21
CA LEU A 64 6.77 -21.38 18.91
C LEU A 64 5.90 -22.05 17.85
N THR A 65 5.26 -23.18 18.20
CA THR A 65 4.41 -23.92 17.26
C THR A 65 3.10 -23.21 16.97
N THR A 66 2.55 -22.49 17.95
CA THR A 66 1.25 -21.80 17.82
C THR A 66 1.36 -20.51 17.01
N TRP A 67 2.42 -19.71 17.21
CA TRP A 67 2.51 -18.38 16.58
C TRP A 67 3.68 -18.23 15.63
N ILE A 68 4.89 -18.58 16.07
CA ILE A 68 6.10 -18.30 15.29
C ILE A 68 6.12 -19.11 14.00
N LEU A 69 5.83 -20.42 14.05
CA LEU A 69 5.80 -21.26 12.86
C LEU A 69 4.73 -20.83 11.84
N PRO A 70 3.46 -20.58 12.22
CA PRO A 70 2.46 -20.04 11.29
C PRO A 70 2.84 -18.68 10.70
N ILE A 71 3.39 -17.76 11.50
CA ILE A 71 3.88 -16.46 11.01
C ILE A 71 4.98 -16.64 9.98
N LEU A 72 5.96 -17.50 10.25
CA LEU A 72 7.02 -17.82 9.30
C LEU A 72 6.45 -18.47 8.04
N GLY A 73 5.49 -19.39 8.17
CA GLY A 73 4.79 -19.99 7.03
C GLY A 73 4.11 -18.95 6.13
N ILE A 74 3.40 -18.00 6.74
CA ILE A 74 2.76 -16.87 6.04
C ILE A 74 3.80 -15.97 5.37
N LEU A 75 4.89 -15.64 6.07
CA LEU A 75 5.98 -14.83 5.52
C LEU A 75 6.68 -15.52 4.35
N LEU A 76 6.93 -16.83 4.42
CA LEU A 76 7.55 -17.60 3.34
C LEU A 76 6.67 -17.65 2.08
N GLN A 77 5.36 -17.53 2.25
CA GLN A 77 4.41 -17.46 1.15
C GLN A 77 4.18 -16.04 0.63
N ALA A 78 4.78 -15.04 1.30
CA ALA A 78 4.71 -13.68 0.86
C ALA A 78 5.31 -13.56 -0.56
N PRO A 79 4.81 -12.61 -1.35
CA PRO A 79 5.12 -12.51 -2.76
C PRO A 79 6.54 -11.96 -3.00
N PHE A 80 7.58 -12.75 -2.72
CA PHE A 80 8.98 -12.36 -2.93
C PHE A 80 9.42 -12.43 -4.41
N GLU A 81 10.51 -11.72 -4.70
CA GLU A 81 11.19 -11.75 -6.00
C GLU A 81 12.34 -12.77 -5.93
N SER A 82 12.34 -13.74 -6.85
CA SER A 82 13.45 -14.71 -6.97
C SER A 82 14.74 -14.00 -7.35
N ASN A 83 15.88 -14.47 -6.82
CA ASN A 83 17.23 -13.92 -7.08
C ASN A 83 17.44 -12.44 -6.69
N ALA A 84 16.55 -11.85 -5.87
CA ALA A 84 16.65 -10.46 -5.43
C ALA A 84 16.59 -10.32 -3.90
N PHE A 85 17.52 -10.99 -3.19
CA PHE A 85 17.58 -11.06 -1.72
C PHE A 85 17.39 -9.69 -1.04
N TRP A 86 18.17 -8.68 -1.42
CA TRP A 86 18.09 -7.35 -0.80
C TRP A 86 16.79 -6.60 -1.07
N ARG A 87 16.12 -6.86 -2.20
CA ARG A 87 14.79 -6.28 -2.48
C ARG A 87 13.75 -6.92 -1.57
N THR A 88 13.85 -8.23 -1.37
CA THR A 88 13.00 -8.97 -0.43
C THR A 88 13.20 -8.50 1.01
N VAL A 89 14.44 -8.36 1.48
CA VAL A 89 14.73 -7.84 2.83
C VAL A 89 14.15 -6.44 3.03
N LYS A 90 14.31 -5.54 2.05
CA LYS A 90 13.72 -4.19 2.10
C LYS A 90 12.20 -4.21 2.12
N ALA A 91 11.56 -5.11 1.37
CA ALA A 91 10.11 -5.28 1.40
C ALA A 91 9.64 -5.75 2.78
N CYS A 92 10.28 -6.76 3.37
CA CYS A 92 9.98 -7.22 4.74
C CYS A 92 10.16 -6.11 5.77
N ASN A 93 11.26 -5.35 5.68
CA ASN A 93 11.53 -4.20 6.55
C ASN A 93 10.40 -3.18 6.51
N ARG A 94 9.91 -2.87 5.30
CA ARG A 94 8.82 -1.93 5.12
C ARG A 94 7.48 -2.48 5.61
N TRP A 95 7.15 -3.72 5.26
CA TRP A 95 5.89 -4.36 5.64
C TRP A 95 5.73 -4.51 7.15
N ILE A 96 6.77 -4.96 7.85
CA ILE A 96 6.72 -5.18 9.31
C ILE A 96 7.07 -3.90 10.08
N GLY A 97 8.01 -3.11 9.58
CA GLY A 97 8.44 -1.86 10.23
C GLY A 97 7.45 -0.70 10.05
N SER A 98 6.69 -0.69 8.95
CA SER A 98 5.66 0.32 8.67
C SER A 98 4.37 -0.31 8.13
N PRO A 99 3.69 -1.16 8.93
CA PRO A 99 2.54 -1.93 8.46
C PRO A 99 1.37 -1.05 8.05
N VAL A 100 1.14 0.07 8.76
CA VAL A 100 0.04 0.99 8.46
C VAL A 100 0.22 1.67 7.10
N SER A 101 1.42 2.19 6.83
CA SER A 101 1.74 2.80 5.53
C SER A 101 1.70 1.77 4.40
N SER A 102 2.23 0.56 4.66
CA SER A 102 2.22 -0.52 3.68
C SER A 102 0.80 -0.94 3.32
N LEU A 103 -0.07 -1.15 4.31
CA LEU A 103 -1.48 -1.46 4.09
C LEU A 103 -2.20 -0.34 3.35
N ALA A 104 -1.94 0.92 3.68
CA ALA A 104 -2.61 2.04 3.02
C ALA A 104 -2.30 2.09 1.52
N ALA A 105 -1.04 1.87 1.16
CA ALA A 105 -0.62 1.81 -0.24
C ALA A 105 -1.18 0.58 -0.98
N ILE A 106 -1.22 -0.59 -0.33
CA ILE A 106 -1.79 -1.79 -0.96
C ILE A 106 -3.31 -1.67 -1.13
N LEU A 107 -4.03 -1.18 -0.12
CA LEU A 107 -5.46 -0.95 -0.19
C LEU A 107 -5.82 0.09 -1.26
N TRP A 108 -4.97 1.09 -1.45
CA TRP A 108 -5.06 2.03 -2.55
C TRP A 108 -4.99 1.32 -3.91
N ASP A 109 -3.99 0.47 -4.13
CA ASP A 109 -3.82 -0.27 -5.38
C ASP A 109 -4.97 -1.27 -5.65
N ILE A 110 -5.50 -1.91 -4.60
CA ILE A 110 -6.71 -2.73 -4.66
C ILE A 110 -7.92 -1.87 -5.05
N GLY A 111 -8.06 -0.66 -4.50
CA GLY A 111 -9.12 0.28 -4.84
C GLY A 111 -9.08 0.73 -6.30
N ILE A 112 -7.88 0.97 -6.86
CA ILE A 112 -7.68 1.24 -8.28
C ILE A 112 -8.15 0.06 -9.13
N SER A 113 -7.75 -1.15 -8.76
CA SER A 113 -8.14 -2.39 -9.44
C SER A 113 -9.67 -2.58 -9.42
N GLY A 114 -10.30 -2.26 -8.29
CA GLY A 114 -11.75 -2.25 -8.10
C GLY A 114 -12.47 -1.27 -9.01
N LYS A 115 -11.89 -0.07 -9.21
CA LYS A 115 -12.40 0.92 -10.16
C LYS A 115 -12.29 0.46 -11.61
N CYS A 116 -11.16 -0.12 -12.02
CA CYS A 116 -11.02 -0.72 -13.36
C CYS A 116 -12.12 -1.76 -13.61
N ALA A 117 -12.34 -2.68 -12.66
CA ALA A 117 -13.37 -3.71 -12.74
C ALA A 117 -14.80 -3.11 -12.78
N LEU A 118 -15.05 -2.03 -12.03
CA LEU A 118 -16.32 -1.31 -12.05
C LEU A 118 -16.58 -0.66 -13.41
N PHE A 119 -15.60 0.01 -14.02
CA PHE A 119 -15.75 0.66 -15.33
C PHE A 119 -16.04 -0.35 -16.42
N VAL A 120 -15.36 -1.50 -16.41
CA VAL A 120 -15.64 -2.62 -17.32
C VAL A 120 -17.06 -3.14 -17.12
N ASP A 121 -17.49 -3.43 -15.88
CA ASP A 121 -18.86 -3.92 -15.60
C ASP A 121 -19.94 -2.96 -16.14
N MET A 122 -19.74 -1.65 -15.98
CA MET A 122 -20.68 -0.62 -16.42
C MET A 122 -20.60 -0.29 -17.92
N ALA A 123 -19.66 -0.87 -18.67
CA ALA A 123 -19.51 -0.60 -20.10
C ALA A 123 -20.75 -1.01 -20.90
N VAL A 124 -21.46 -2.03 -20.46
CA VAL A 124 -22.63 -2.62 -21.16
C VAL A 124 -23.85 -2.72 -20.24
N PRO A 125 -25.05 -2.96 -20.80
CA PRO A 125 -26.27 -3.19 -20.01
C PRO A 125 -26.12 -4.36 -19.03
N TYR A 126 -26.89 -4.31 -17.95
CA TYR A 126 -26.78 -5.29 -16.86
C TYR A 126 -27.04 -6.74 -17.29
N ASN A 127 -27.98 -6.95 -18.20
CA ASN A 127 -28.39 -8.28 -18.67
C ASN A 127 -27.51 -8.84 -19.80
N GLU A 128 -26.57 -8.06 -20.33
CA GLU A 128 -25.79 -8.46 -21.51
C GLU A 128 -24.41 -9.01 -21.13
N THR A 129 -24.04 -10.12 -21.75
CA THR A 129 -22.69 -10.72 -21.72
C THR A 129 -22.12 -10.72 -23.13
N PRO A 130 -21.29 -9.73 -23.50
CA PRO A 130 -20.79 -9.57 -24.87
C PRO A 130 -19.84 -10.70 -25.29
N ASN A 131 -19.76 -10.95 -26.60
CA ASN A 131 -18.89 -11.98 -27.20
C ASN A 131 -17.39 -11.59 -27.16
N HIS A 132 -16.50 -12.58 -27.33
CA HIS A 132 -15.04 -12.39 -27.30
C HIS A 132 -14.51 -11.36 -28.33
N GLY A 133 -15.15 -11.25 -29.50
CA GLY A 133 -14.76 -10.29 -30.55
C GLY A 133 -15.31 -8.86 -30.36
N SER A 134 -16.03 -8.59 -29.27
CA SER A 134 -16.69 -7.30 -29.05
C SER A 134 -15.73 -6.21 -28.57
N ASP A 135 -16.11 -4.95 -28.71
CA ASP A 135 -15.36 -3.83 -28.13
C ASP A 135 -15.29 -3.89 -26.59
N TYR A 136 -16.25 -4.56 -25.96
CA TYR A 136 -16.22 -4.84 -24.53
C TYR A 136 -15.01 -5.72 -24.14
N ALA A 137 -14.74 -6.79 -24.89
CA ALA A 137 -13.57 -7.65 -24.66
C ALA A 137 -12.26 -6.85 -24.79
N SER A 138 -12.17 -6.00 -25.83
CA SER A 138 -11.03 -5.11 -25.99
C SER A 138 -10.88 -4.12 -24.82
N MET A 139 -11.98 -3.59 -24.26
CA MET A 139 -11.91 -2.69 -23.10
C MET A 139 -11.49 -3.43 -21.83
N ARG A 140 -11.99 -4.65 -21.62
CA ARG A 140 -11.55 -5.52 -20.52
C ARG A 140 -10.04 -5.75 -20.56
N ASP A 141 -9.45 -5.95 -21.74
CA ASP A 141 -8.00 -6.07 -21.90
C ASP A 141 -7.26 -4.78 -21.56
N SER A 142 -7.75 -3.63 -22.04
CA SER A 142 -7.18 -2.33 -21.74
C SER A 142 -7.15 -2.03 -20.25
N PHE A 143 -8.26 -2.25 -19.54
CA PHE A 143 -8.33 -2.03 -18.10
C PHE A 143 -7.52 -3.04 -17.29
N TYR A 144 -7.38 -4.29 -17.78
CA TYR A 144 -6.47 -5.27 -17.16
C TYR A 144 -5.01 -4.86 -17.33
N ILE A 145 -4.60 -4.37 -18.51
CA ILE A 145 -3.25 -3.83 -18.73
C ILE A 145 -3.03 -2.60 -17.84
N LEU A 146 -4.00 -1.67 -17.76
CA LEU A 146 -3.91 -0.48 -16.91
C LEU A 146 -3.68 -0.83 -15.43
N MET A 147 -4.38 -1.84 -14.92
CA MET A 147 -4.17 -2.37 -13.57
C MET A 147 -2.73 -2.87 -13.36
N ASN A 148 -2.14 -3.54 -14.35
CA ASN A 148 -0.74 -3.97 -14.30
C ASN A 148 0.24 -2.80 -14.41
N LEU A 149 -0.03 -1.80 -15.26
CA LEU A 149 0.80 -0.59 -15.39
C LEU A 149 0.94 0.16 -14.07
N ASN A 150 -0.12 0.14 -13.24
CA ASN A 150 -0.12 0.79 -11.94
C ASN A 150 1.02 0.32 -11.03
N GLN A 151 1.52 -0.90 -11.22
CA GLN A 151 2.51 -1.54 -10.33
C GLN A 151 3.96 -1.19 -10.65
N TYR A 152 4.20 -0.38 -11.69
CA TYR A 152 5.54 -0.06 -12.18
C TYR A 152 5.84 1.43 -12.03
N LYS A 153 7.10 1.75 -11.69
CA LYS A 153 7.54 3.16 -11.66
C LYS A 153 7.72 3.66 -13.07
N MET A 154 7.33 4.91 -13.30
CA MET A 154 7.57 5.60 -14.56
C MET A 154 8.79 6.51 -14.44
N LYS A 155 9.52 6.71 -15.54
CA LYS A 155 10.71 7.57 -15.60
C LYS A 155 10.41 8.97 -15.03
N PRO A 156 11.13 9.44 -13.99
CA PRO A 156 10.65 10.49 -13.07
C PRO A 156 10.45 11.89 -13.69
N VAL A 157 11.18 12.23 -14.76
CA VAL A 157 11.05 13.52 -15.45
C VAL A 157 9.92 13.49 -16.49
N ILE A 158 9.63 12.30 -17.02
CA ILE A 158 8.69 12.09 -18.13
C ILE A 158 7.31 11.70 -17.61
N SER A 159 7.23 11.00 -16.48
CA SER A 159 5.98 10.60 -15.83
C SER A 159 5.10 11.77 -15.35
N MET A 160 5.66 12.99 -15.37
CA MET A 160 5.00 14.23 -14.99
C MET A 160 4.43 14.98 -16.20
N THR A 161 4.73 14.54 -17.44
CA THR A 161 4.25 15.21 -18.64
C THR A 161 2.87 14.71 -19.05
N ARG A 162 1.99 15.62 -19.47
CA ARG A 162 0.66 15.25 -19.98
C ARG A 162 0.75 14.41 -21.26
N GLU A 163 1.82 14.59 -22.04
CA GLU A 163 2.03 13.84 -23.27
C GLU A 163 2.39 12.38 -23.00
N ALA A 164 3.09 12.08 -21.89
CA ALA A 164 3.35 10.70 -21.47
C ALA A 164 2.06 9.99 -21.03
N GLU A 165 1.19 10.68 -20.30
CA GLU A 165 -0.14 10.20 -19.96
C GLU A 165 -1.02 9.99 -21.21
N GLY A 166 -1.03 10.97 -22.12
CA GLY A 166 -1.73 10.88 -23.40
C GLY A 166 -1.26 9.70 -24.25
N LEU A 167 0.05 9.45 -24.32
CA LEU A 167 0.62 8.28 -25.00
C LEU A 167 0.09 6.97 -24.38
N LEU A 168 0.06 6.87 -23.06
CA LEU A 168 -0.50 5.68 -22.39
C LEU A 168 -1.99 5.50 -22.71
N ARG A 169 -2.77 6.59 -22.79
CA ARG A 169 -4.18 6.51 -23.19
C ARG A 169 -4.35 6.06 -24.63
N VAL A 170 -3.52 6.53 -25.56
CA VAL A 170 -3.47 6.01 -26.93
C VAL A 170 -3.16 4.52 -26.90
N ALA A 171 -2.10 4.11 -26.20
CA ALA A 171 -1.68 2.71 -26.09
C ALA A 171 -2.80 1.81 -25.54
N LEU A 172 -3.59 2.30 -24.58
CA LEU A 172 -4.64 1.55 -23.91
C LEU A 172 -5.98 1.55 -24.66
N PHE A 173 -6.45 2.69 -25.18
CA PHE A 173 -7.84 2.82 -25.64
C PHE A 173 -8.00 2.91 -27.17
N SER A 174 -6.95 3.28 -27.91
CA SER A 174 -7.00 3.40 -29.38
C SER A 174 -7.17 2.05 -30.08
N LYS A 175 -8.00 1.96 -31.13
CA LYS A 175 -8.22 0.74 -31.92
C LYS A 175 -7.47 0.75 -33.25
N GLU A 176 -7.55 1.90 -33.94
CA GLU A 176 -7.20 2.05 -35.36
C GLU A 176 -5.70 2.27 -35.62
N LEU A 177 -4.86 2.44 -34.59
CA LEU A 177 -3.43 2.67 -34.79
C LEU A 177 -2.74 1.40 -35.34
N GLN A 178 -2.19 1.51 -36.56
CA GLN A 178 -1.34 0.49 -37.16
C GLN A 178 0.06 0.51 -36.53
N LEU A 179 0.68 -0.67 -36.38
CA LEU A 179 1.98 -0.82 -35.73
C LEU A 179 3.12 -0.90 -36.73
N VAL A 180 4.11 0.00 -36.64
CA VAL A 180 5.28 0.03 -37.54
C VAL A 180 5.97 -1.33 -37.60
N GLY A 181 6.28 -1.78 -38.82
CA GLY A 181 6.98 -3.04 -39.07
C GLY A 181 6.14 -4.30 -38.80
N THR A 182 4.82 -4.18 -38.57
CA THR A 182 3.92 -5.32 -38.42
C THR A 182 2.57 -5.08 -39.08
N HIS A 183 1.97 -6.10 -39.70
CA HIS A 183 0.59 -6.02 -40.22
C HIS A 183 -0.49 -6.11 -39.12
N LYS A 184 -0.15 -5.80 -37.87
CA LYS A 184 -1.04 -5.98 -36.71
C LYS A 184 -1.50 -4.63 -36.19
N THR A 185 -2.77 -4.55 -35.81
CA THR A 185 -3.31 -3.36 -35.14
C THR A 185 -2.92 -3.34 -33.66
N LEU A 186 -2.95 -2.15 -33.06
CA LEU A 186 -2.71 -1.98 -31.62
C LEU A 186 -3.67 -2.84 -30.76
N SER A 187 -4.92 -3.02 -31.20
CA SER A 187 -5.89 -3.86 -30.48
C SER A 187 -5.46 -5.34 -30.43
N GLN A 188 -4.94 -5.90 -31.53
CA GLN A 188 -4.44 -7.26 -31.56
C GLN A 188 -3.21 -7.43 -30.67
N LYS A 189 -2.33 -6.42 -30.64
CA LYS A 189 -1.15 -6.43 -29.77
C LYS A 189 -1.53 -6.38 -28.29
N ARG A 190 -2.52 -5.55 -27.93
CA ARG A 190 -3.09 -5.51 -26.57
C ARG A 190 -3.75 -6.82 -26.18
N LEU A 191 -4.53 -7.43 -27.05
CA LEU A 191 -5.16 -8.73 -26.78
C LEU A 191 -4.10 -9.78 -26.45
N LYS A 192 -3.05 -9.89 -27.28
CA LYS A 192 -1.95 -10.81 -27.03
C LYS A 192 -1.25 -10.51 -25.70
N LEU A 193 -0.96 -9.24 -25.43
CA LEU A 193 -0.33 -8.83 -24.17
C LEU A 193 -1.22 -9.17 -22.96
N ALA A 194 -2.51 -8.85 -23.01
CA ALA A 194 -3.44 -9.13 -21.93
C ALA A 194 -3.58 -10.65 -21.68
N HIS A 195 -3.64 -11.45 -22.75
CA HIS A 195 -3.62 -12.91 -22.66
C HIS A 195 -2.33 -13.42 -22.00
N ASP A 196 -1.16 -12.97 -22.47
CA ASP A 196 0.14 -13.32 -21.89
C ASP A 196 0.23 -12.90 -20.41
N LEU A 197 -0.37 -11.78 -20.02
CA LEU A 197 -0.39 -11.30 -18.63
C LEU A 197 -1.34 -12.12 -17.74
N ARG A 198 -2.46 -12.62 -18.27
CA ARG A 198 -3.42 -13.44 -17.50
C ARG A 198 -2.90 -14.87 -17.31
N SER A 199 -2.32 -15.47 -18.35
CA SER A 199 -1.76 -16.82 -18.28
C SER A 199 -0.58 -16.92 -17.31
N ASN A 200 0.20 -15.84 -17.17
CA ASN A 200 1.31 -15.74 -16.21
C ASN A 200 0.91 -15.36 -14.78
N ARG A 201 -0.39 -15.19 -14.46
CA ARG A 201 -0.83 -14.85 -13.09
C ARG A 201 -0.84 -16.10 -12.21
N ARG A 202 -0.19 -16.04 -11.05
CA ARG A 202 -0.03 -17.19 -10.14
C ARG A 202 -1.39 -17.66 -9.63
N LYS A 203 -1.69 -18.96 -9.72
CA LYS A 203 -2.74 -19.66 -8.93
C LYS A 203 -2.36 -19.79 -7.44
N GLY A 204 -1.29 -19.11 -7.00
CA GLY A 204 -0.70 -19.20 -5.66
C GLY A 204 -1.53 -18.55 -4.55
N VAL A 205 -2.71 -18.04 -4.86
CA VAL A 205 -3.64 -17.50 -3.85
C VAL A 205 -4.14 -18.62 -2.92
N VAL A 206 -4.31 -19.85 -3.43
CA VAL A 206 -4.85 -20.99 -2.67
C VAL A 206 -3.98 -21.40 -1.47
N PRO A 207 -2.65 -21.61 -1.59
CA PRO A 207 -1.79 -21.88 -0.44
C PRO A 207 -1.85 -20.82 0.66
N ILE A 208 -2.02 -19.54 0.30
CA ILE A 208 -2.12 -18.47 1.29
C ILE A 208 -3.45 -18.51 2.02
N PHE A 209 -4.56 -18.82 1.34
CA PHE A 209 -5.83 -19.04 2.02
C PHE A 209 -5.75 -20.20 3.01
N LEU A 210 -5.05 -21.30 2.67
CA LEU A 210 -4.83 -22.40 3.60
C LEU A 210 -4.00 -21.97 4.83
N SER A 211 -2.96 -21.17 4.63
CA SER A 211 -2.11 -20.69 5.74
C SER A 211 -2.80 -19.64 6.60
N THR A 212 -3.64 -18.82 5.99
CA THR A 212 -4.51 -17.87 6.70
C THR A 212 -5.56 -18.62 7.51
N LEU A 213 -6.16 -19.68 6.94
CA LEU A 213 -7.08 -20.56 7.65
C LEU A 213 -6.38 -21.23 8.84
N TRP A 214 -5.15 -21.70 8.67
CA TRP A 214 -4.35 -22.24 9.76
C TRP A 214 -4.11 -21.22 10.88
N PHE A 215 -3.82 -19.96 10.55
CA PHE A 215 -3.72 -18.89 11.54
C PHE A 215 -5.04 -18.66 12.30
N ILE A 216 -6.18 -18.68 11.60
CA ILE A 216 -7.50 -18.55 12.22
C ILE A 216 -7.79 -19.73 13.16
N LEU A 217 -7.44 -20.96 12.76
CA LEU A 217 -7.58 -22.15 13.59
C LEU A 217 -6.70 -22.08 14.84
N ALA A 218 -5.43 -21.68 14.69
CA ALA A 218 -4.51 -21.48 15.81
C ALA A 218 -5.03 -20.40 16.78
N LEU A 219 -5.62 -19.32 16.25
CA LEU A 219 -6.27 -18.29 17.06
C LEU A 219 -7.50 -18.84 17.79
N GLY A 220 -8.35 -19.62 17.13
CA GLY A 220 -9.51 -20.26 17.76
C GLY A 220 -9.14 -21.18 18.92
N ILE A 221 -8.12 -22.03 18.73
CA ILE A 221 -7.59 -22.92 19.78
C ILE A 221 -7.00 -22.09 20.93
N SER A 222 -6.27 -21.02 20.63
CA SER A 222 -5.68 -20.16 21.67
C SER A 222 -6.74 -19.39 22.46
N ILE A 223 -7.86 -19.01 21.84
CA ILE A 223 -9.01 -18.42 22.53
C ILE A 223 -9.63 -19.45 23.47
N GLU A 224 -9.91 -20.65 22.99
CA GLU A 224 -10.49 -21.72 23.82
C GLU A 224 -9.58 -22.06 25.01
N ALA A 225 -8.27 -22.23 24.78
CA ALA A 225 -7.30 -22.49 25.84
C ALA A 225 -7.21 -21.34 26.86
N ALA A 226 -7.31 -20.09 26.41
CA ALA A 226 -7.30 -18.93 27.31
C ALA A 226 -8.56 -18.85 28.17
N PHE A 227 -9.75 -19.02 27.58
CA PHE A 227 -11.00 -18.96 28.33
C PHE A 227 -11.26 -20.23 29.17
N GLY A 228 -10.65 -21.36 28.83
CA GLY A 228 -10.66 -22.58 29.66
C GLY A 228 -9.85 -22.46 30.95
N ASP A 229 -8.78 -21.66 30.95
CA ASP A 229 -7.93 -21.38 32.11
C ASP A 229 -7.92 -19.86 32.40
N LEU A 230 -9.10 -19.33 32.72
CA LEU A 230 -9.33 -17.90 32.85
C LEU A 230 -8.45 -17.29 33.96
N GLY A 231 -7.80 -16.16 33.64
CA GLY A 231 -6.90 -15.47 34.57
C GLY A 231 -5.45 -15.95 34.50
N SER A 232 -5.20 -17.11 33.89
CA SER A 232 -3.85 -17.66 33.70
C SER A 232 -2.97 -16.72 32.89
N ASN A 233 -1.89 -16.28 33.53
CA ASN A 233 -0.97 -15.31 32.95
C ASN A 233 -0.30 -15.86 31.69
N LEU A 234 0.02 -17.15 31.67
CA LEU A 234 0.67 -17.76 30.53
C LEU A 234 -0.26 -17.77 29.30
N GLN A 235 -1.51 -18.21 29.48
CA GLN A 235 -2.47 -18.29 28.38
C GLN A 235 -2.87 -16.91 27.86
N ALA A 236 -3.06 -15.95 28.77
CA ALA A 236 -3.32 -14.55 28.46
C ALA A 236 -2.27 -13.99 27.49
N HIS A 237 -1.00 -14.22 27.82
CA HIS A 237 0.11 -13.72 27.03
C HIS A 237 0.27 -14.46 25.70
N ASN A 238 0.03 -15.77 25.68
CA ASN A 238 0.03 -16.52 24.44
C ASN A 238 -1.05 -15.95 23.48
N LEU A 239 -2.26 -15.70 23.98
CA LEU A 239 -3.34 -15.09 23.21
C LEU A 239 -2.99 -13.66 22.77
N ALA A 240 -2.46 -12.81 23.65
CA ALA A 240 -2.06 -11.44 23.32
C ALA A 240 -1.07 -11.37 22.15
N MET A 241 -0.13 -12.30 22.07
CA MET A 241 0.81 -12.39 20.95
C MET A 241 0.08 -12.61 19.63
N GLY A 242 -0.85 -13.56 19.59
CA GLY A 242 -1.71 -13.83 18.44
C GLY A 242 -2.56 -12.64 18.02
N LEU A 243 -3.16 -11.95 18.99
CA LEU A 243 -3.96 -10.75 18.73
C LEU A 243 -3.08 -9.63 18.13
N PHE A 244 -1.87 -9.43 18.65
CA PHE A 244 -0.94 -8.41 18.18
C PHE A 244 -0.50 -8.64 16.73
N VAL A 245 -0.24 -9.89 16.33
CA VAL A 245 0.24 -10.21 14.98
C VAL A 245 -0.87 -10.41 13.95
N SER A 246 -2.14 -10.29 14.35
CA SER A 246 -3.31 -10.56 13.48
C SER A 246 -3.41 -9.63 12.27
N TRP A 247 -2.73 -8.47 12.25
CA TRP A 247 -2.64 -7.61 11.08
C TRP A 247 -1.74 -8.18 9.96
N LEU A 248 -0.80 -9.08 10.29
CA LEU A 248 0.17 -9.61 9.32
C LEU A 248 -0.50 -10.52 8.26
N PRO A 249 -1.37 -11.49 8.60
CA PRO A 249 -2.13 -12.24 7.60
C PRO A 249 -2.94 -11.34 6.66
N ILE A 250 -3.56 -10.27 7.20
CA ILE A 250 -4.31 -9.28 6.41
C ILE A 250 -3.38 -8.59 5.40
N LEU A 251 -2.20 -8.13 5.85
CA LEU A 251 -1.21 -7.48 5.00
C LEU A 251 -0.71 -8.40 3.88
N ILE A 252 -0.43 -9.67 4.20
CA ILE A 252 0.04 -10.64 3.21
C ILE A 252 -1.06 -10.93 2.18
N LEU A 253 -2.29 -11.17 2.62
CA LEU A 253 -3.43 -11.42 1.73
C LEU A 253 -3.66 -10.22 0.79
N CYS A 254 -3.65 -9.00 1.32
CA CYS A 254 -3.67 -7.76 0.54
C CYS A 254 -2.54 -7.71 -0.50
N SER A 255 -1.30 -7.99 -0.08
CA SER A 255 -0.11 -7.92 -0.95
C SER A 255 -0.19 -8.90 -2.13
N ILE A 256 -0.86 -10.04 -1.94
CA ILE A 256 -1.05 -11.04 -2.98
C ILE A 256 -2.15 -10.63 -3.96
N LEU A 257 -3.25 -10.06 -3.46
CA LEU A 257 -4.28 -9.52 -4.34
C LEU A 257 -3.72 -8.42 -5.24
N ASP A 258 -2.85 -7.59 -4.67
CA ASP A 258 -2.12 -6.58 -5.43
C ASP A 258 -1.03 -7.19 -6.33
N ARG A 259 -0.60 -8.45 -6.17
CA ARG A 259 0.35 -9.04 -7.14
C ARG A 259 -0.38 -9.50 -8.40
N ASN A 260 -0.09 -8.88 -9.54
CA ASN A 260 -0.53 -9.38 -10.84
C ASN A 260 0.53 -10.23 -11.59
N PRO A 261 1.80 -9.80 -11.73
CA PRO A 261 2.82 -10.54 -12.47
C PRO A 261 3.66 -11.53 -11.63
N VAL A 262 3.93 -12.73 -12.16
CA VAL A 262 4.92 -13.68 -11.59
C VAL A 262 6.35 -13.17 -11.78
N ALA A 263 6.71 -12.78 -13.00
CA ALA A 263 8.00 -12.20 -13.35
C ALA A 263 7.87 -10.70 -13.64
N SER A 264 8.14 -9.87 -12.62
CA SER A 264 8.03 -8.41 -12.73
C SER A 264 8.86 -7.84 -13.87
N ASP A 265 10.06 -8.37 -14.09
CA ASP A 265 11.01 -7.84 -15.07
C ASP A 265 10.66 -8.24 -16.51
N ASP A 266 10.07 -9.42 -16.72
CA ASP A 266 9.56 -9.82 -18.04
C ASP A 266 8.34 -8.98 -18.43
N ILE A 267 7.45 -8.74 -17.49
CA ILE A 267 6.26 -7.93 -17.73
C ILE A 267 6.64 -6.46 -17.94
N GLN A 268 7.61 -5.93 -17.20
CA GLN A 268 8.18 -4.62 -17.48
C GLN A 268 8.72 -4.53 -18.92
N ARG A 269 9.44 -5.54 -19.40
CA ARG A 269 9.95 -5.59 -20.78
C ARG A 269 8.81 -5.60 -21.80
N LYS A 270 7.77 -6.41 -21.59
CA LYS A 270 6.58 -6.50 -22.45
C LYS A 270 5.81 -5.18 -22.49
N LEU A 271 5.64 -4.51 -21.35
CA LEU A 271 4.98 -3.21 -21.26
C LEU A 271 5.79 -2.12 -21.98
N ASN A 272 7.10 -2.05 -21.75
CA ASN A 272 7.97 -1.11 -22.46
C ASN A 272 7.98 -1.39 -23.98
N LYS A 273 7.91 -2.65 -24.39
CA LYS A 273 7.80 -3.00 -25.82
C LYS A 273 6.50 -2.48 -26.43
N LEU A 274 5.38 -2.51 -25.71
CA LEU A 274 4.13 -1.91 -26.18
C LEU A 274 4.28 -0.38 -26.33
N VAL A 275 4.81 0.29 -25.32
CA VAL A 275 5.02 1.75 -25.34
C VAL A 275 5.94 2.16 -26.49
N ASN A 276 7.07 1.46 -26.66
CA ASN A 276 8.02 1.73 -27.74
C ASN A 276 7.37 1.57 -29.13
N LEU A 277 6.58 0.51 -29.35
CA LEU A 277 5.88 0.31 -30.62
C LEU A 277 4.88 1.44 -30.91
N VAL A 278 4.18 1.93 -29.89
CA VAL A 278 3.25 3.07 -30.05
C VAL A 278 4.03 4.36 -30.35
N CYS A 279 5.16 4.60 -29.68
CA CYS A 279 6.03 5.73 -30.02
C CYS A 279 6.50 5.65 -31.49
N ASP A 280 6.99 4.50 -31.92
CA ASP A 280 7.50 4.29 -33.28
C ASP A 280 6.39 4.54 -34.33
N SER A 281 5.17 4.06 -34.08
CA SER A 281 4.00 4.33 -34.93
C SER A 281 3.56 5.78 -35.00
N LEU A 282 3.73 6.55 -33.92
CA LEU A 282 3.37 7.97 -33.92
C LEU A 282 4.48 8.87 -34.51
N LEU A 283 5.71 8.35 -34.59
CA LEU A 283 6.82 9.03 -35.26
C LEU A 283 6.75 8.86 -36.78
N ASP A 284 6.17 7.76 -37.27
CA ASP A 284 5.89 7.55 -38.68
C ASP A 284 4.79 8.52 -39.15
N LEU A 285 5.12 9.36 -40.13
CA LEU A 285 4.23 10.40 -40.63
C LEU A 285 2.99 9.80 -41.32
N GLU A 286 3.16 8.73 -42.10
CA GLU A 286 2.07 8.13 -42.88
C GLU A 286 1.04 7.50 -41.94
N ILE A 287 1.50 6.65 -41.03
CA ILE A 287 0.65 5.99 -40.03
C ILE A 287 -0.03 7.02 -39.12
N ARG A 288 0.68 8.07 -38.72
CA ARG A 288 0.09 9.15 -37.91
C ARG A 288 -1.03 9.88 -38.65
N THR A 289 -0.82 10.20 -39.94
CA THR A 289 -1.85 10.88 -40.74
C THR A 289 -3.07 10.00 -40.96
N GLU A 290 -2.89 8.71 -41.24
CA GLU A 290 -3.99 7.73 -41.36
C GLU A 290 -4.75 7.60 -40.02
N TYR A 291 -4.01 7.53 -38.91
CA TYR A 291 -4.60 7.45 -37.58
C TYR A 291 -5.44 8.69 -37.23
N VAL A 292 -4.95 9.90 -37.53
CA VAL A 292 -5.72 11.14 -37.33
C VAL A 292 -6.94 11.20 -38.25
N ALA A 293 -6.79 10.78 -39.51
CA ALA A 293 -7.88 10.70 -40.48
C ALA A 293 -9.00 9.74 -40.04
N SER A 294 -8.67 8.70 -39.28
CA SER A 294 -9.66 7.74 -38.75
C SER A 294 -10.70 8.36 -37.79
N PHE A 295 -10.47 9.57 -37.30
CA PHE A 295 -11.39 10.32 -36.42
C PHE A 295 -12.06 11.51 -37.11
N ALA A 296 -11.89 11.69 -38.43
CA ALA A 296 -12.37 12.88 -39.15
C ALA A 296 -13.89 13.10 -39.08
N ASP A 297 -14.66 12.03 -38.85
CA ASP A 297 -16.11 12.02 -38.69
C ASP A 297 -16.60 12.50 -37.31
N LEU A 298 -15.70 12.61 -36.32
CA LEU A 298 -16.04 12.98 -34.95
C LEU A 298 -15.87 14.49 -34.69
N PRO A 299 -16.71 15.10 -33.84
CA PRO A 299 -16.61 16.53 -33.53
C PRO A 299 -15.29 16.89 -32.83
N GLN A 300 -14.57 15.93 -32.24
CA GLN A 300 -13.28 16.13 -31.59
C GLN A 300 -12.07 15.90 -32.52
N ALA A 301 -12.25 15.71 -33.83
CA ALA A 301 -11.18 15.40 -34.78
C ALA A 301 -10.00 16.37 -34.73
N GLN A 302 -10.27 17.68 -34.74
CA GLN A 302 -9.24 18.73 -34.70
C GLN A 302 -8.42 18.69 -33.41
N HIS A 303 -9.09 18.47 -32.27
CA HIS A 303 -8.42 18.33 -30.98
C HIS A 303 -7.56 17.06 -30.93
N MET A 304 -8.03 15.95 -31.51
CA MET A 304 -7.26 14.72 -31.62
C MET A 304 -6.00 14.92 -32.46
N ALA A 305 -6.12 15.57 -33.63
CA ALA A 305 -4.99 15.88 -34.50
C ALA A 305 -3.91 16.69 -33.76
N TYR A 306 -4.32 17.78 -33.11
CA TYR A 306 -3.41 18.62 -32.31
C TYR A 306 -2.74 17.82 -31.19
N TRP A 307 -3.51 16.99 -30.48
CA TRP A 307 -3.00 16.24 -29.34
C TRP A 307 -2.04 15.13 -29.75
N VAL A 308 -2.36 14.38 -30.81
CA VAL A 308 -1.50 13.33 -31.37
C VAL A 308 -0.18 13.93 -31.86
N GLU A 309 -0.21 15.07 -32.55
CA GLU A 309 1.02 15.75 -32.98
C GLU A 309 1.88 16.15 -31.77
N LYS A 310 1.26 16.73 -30.74
CA LYS A 310 1.95 17.11 -29.51
C LYS A 310 2.60 15.91 -28.80
N ILE A 311 1.94 14.76 -28.77
CA ILE A 311 2.52 13.51 -28.23
C ILE A 311 3.70 13.07 -29.11
N ALA A 312 3.54 13.07 -30.43
CA ALA A 312 4.57 12.64 -31.37
C ALA A 312 5.86 13.46 -31.22
N THR A 313 5.77 14.78 -31.04
CA THR A 313 6.96 15.65 -30.82
C THR A 313 7.77 15.27 -29.58
N LYS A 314 7.17 14.58 -28.61
CA LYS A 314 7.84 14.12 -27.38
C LYS A 314 8.07 12.61 -27.36
N ALA A 315 7.62 11.87 -28.37
CA ALA A 315 7.67 10.41 -28.39
C ALA A 315 9.12 9.87 -28.30
N GLU A 316 10.09 10.52 -28.94
CA GLU A 316 11.52 10.15 -28.84
C GLU A 316 12.07 10.25 -27.41
N LEU A 317 11.63 11.24 -26.63
CA LEU A 317 12.06 11.41 -25.25
C LEU A 317 11.44 10.35 -24.33
N ILE A 318 10.17 9.99 -24.61
CA ILE A 318 9.36 9.03 -23.85
C ILE A 318 9.82 7.59 -24.14
N LYS A 319 10.26 7.33 -25.36
CA LYS A 319 10.79 6.04 -25.83
C LYS A 319 11.92 5.56 -24.93
N ASP A 320 12.00 4.23 -24.81
CA ASP A 320 13.00 3.48 -24.05
C ASP A 320 12.94 3.63 -22.51
N ASN A 321 12.71 2.49 -21.86
CA ASN A 321 12.64 2.36 -20.40
C ASN A 321 11.63 3.31 -19.74
N TYR A 322 10.45 3.44 -20.36
CA TYR A 322 9.34 4.21 -19.79
C TYR A 322 9.00 3.75 -18.37
N PHE A 323 8.77 2.44 -18.22
CA PHE A 323 8.64 1.77 -16.94
C PHE A 323 10.00 1.27 -16.46
N HIS A 324 10.37 1.60 -15.22
CA HIS A 324 11.63 1.20 -14.60
C HIS A 324 11.41 0.64 -13.19
N GLY A 325 11.45 -0.69 -13.06
CA GLY A 325 11.35 -1.37 -11.78
C GLY A 325 9.92 -1.46 -11.22
N PHE A 326 9.73 -2.51 -10.43
CA PHE A 326 8.49 -2.84 -9.77
C PHE A 326 8.30 -2.01 -8.48
N ALA A 327 7.08 -1.53 -8.26
CA ALA A 327 6.72 -0.69 -7.11
C ALA A 327 5.47 -1.15 -6.36
N GLY A 328 4.69 -2.08 -6.93
CA GLY A 328 3.52 -2.66 -6.29
C GLY A 328 3.85 -3.28 -4.92
N GLN A 329 2.80 -3.63 -4.19
CA GLN A 329 2.84 -4.26 -2.87
C GLN A 329 3.47 -3.36 -1.81
N ALA A 330 3.28 -2.05 -1.96
CA ALA A 330 3.93 -1.04 -1.17
C ALA A 330 5.46 -1.17 -1.09
N ARG A 331 6.15 -1.77 -2.08
CA ARG A 331 7.63 -1.92 -2.04
C ARG A 331 8.37 -0.59 -2.14
N THR A 332 7.71 0.44 -2.68
CA THR A 332 8.28 1.77 -2.85
C THR A 332 7.39 2.83 -2.21
N ARG A 333 8.03 3.76 -1.49
CA ARG A 333 7.37 4.95 -0.94
C ARG A 333 7.04 5.95 -2.04
N PHE A 334 5.96 6.71 -1.86
CA PHE A 334 5.54 7.78 -2.78
C PHE A 334 5.28 7.30 -4.22
N HIS A 335 4.82 6.06 -4.37
CA HIS A 335 4.41 5.51 -5.66
C HIS A 335 2.89 5.69 -5.81
N TYR A 336 2.44 6.28 -6.91
CA TYR A 336 1.00 6.53 -7.18
C TYR A 336 0.46 5.72 -8.36
N GLY A 337 1.37 5.11 -9.13
CA GLY A 337 1.07 4.44 -10.39
C GLY A 337 0.47 5.37 -11.47
N ALA A 338 0.38 4.86 -12.70
CA ALA A 338 -0.21 5.60 -13.82
C ALA A 338 -1.74 5.53 -13.83
N ALA A 339 -2.31 4.48 -13.22
CA ALA A 339 -3.73 4.17 -13.41
C ALA A 339 -4.64 5.16 -12.72
N TYR A 340 -4.26 5.67 -11.55
CA TYR A 340 -5.12 6.59 -10.80
C TYR A 340 -5.46 7.86 -11.59
N ALA A 341 -4.44 8.50 -12.17
CA ALA A 341 -4.59 9.71 -12.97
C ALA A 341 -5.49 9.47 -14.19
N ILE A 342 -5.19 8.40 -14.93
CA ILE A 342 -5.96 8.01 -16.11
C ILE A 342 -7.42 7.73 -15.72
N LEU A 343 -7.66 6.97 -14.65
CA LEU A 343 -9.01 6.59 -14.20
C LEU A 343 -9.85 7.79 -13.78
N ILE A 344 -9.29 8.74 -13.00
CA ILE A 344 -10.05 9.95 -12.61
C ILE A 344 -10.41 10.76 -13.84
N ASP A 345 -9.46 10.92 -14.77
CA ASP A 345 -9.70 11.80 -15.90
C ASP A 345 -10.73 11.21 -16.86
N ILE A 346 -10.64 9.92 -17.18
CA ILE A 346 -11.66 9.27 -18.02
C ILE A 346 -13.03 9.18 -17.32
N GLU A 347 -13.03 9.06 -15.98
CA GLU A 347 -14.24 9.11 -15.17
C GLU A 347 -14.95 10.44 -15.40
N LYS A 348 -14.23 11.54 -15.26
CA LYS A 348 -14.78 12.89 -15.39
C LYS A 348 -15.07 13.27 -16.85
N ALA A 349 -14.24 12.84 -17.79
CA ALA A 349 -14.36 13.19 -19.21
C ALA A 349 -15.55 12.52 -19.91
N TYR A 350 -15.88 11.27 -19.55
CA TYR A 350 -16.87 10.51 -20.31
C TYR A 350 -17.74 9.56 -19.46
N ILE A 351 -17.13 8.76 -18.58
CA ILE A 351 -17.83 7.64 -17.93
C ILE A 351 -18.89 8.13 -16.92
N ALA A 352 -18.61 9.18 -16.15
CA ALA A 352 -19.52 9.71 -15.11
C ALA A 352 -20.81 10.29 -15.66
N GLU A 353 -20.78 10.89 -16.85
CA GLU A 353 -21.97 11.47 -17.47
C GLU A 353 -22.86 10.40 -18.11
N ARG A 354 -22.27 9.41 -18.78
CA ARG A 354 -23.03 8.34 -19.46
C ARG A 354 -23.49 7.25 -18.48
N GLY A 355 -22.72 6.97 -17.43
CA GLY A 355 -23.00 5.95 -16.42
C GLY A 355 -23.00 4.51 -16.98
N ARG A 356 -23.99 3.68 -16.64
CA ARG A 356 -24.08 2.32 -17.20
C ARG A 356 -24.40 2.37 -18.70
N ASN A 357 -23.81 1.45 -19.46
CA ASN A 357 -23.87 1.39 -20.92
C ASN A 357 -23.11 2.52 -21.62
N TRP A 358 -21.99 2.96 -21.02
CA TRP A 358 -21.16 4.03 -21.59
C TRP A 358 -20.47 3.62 -22.91
N LEU A 359 -20.31 2.32 -23.18
CA LEU A 359 -19.68 1.81 -24.42
C LEU A 359 -20.68 1.63 -25.59
N ARG A 360 -21.91 2.18 -25.48
CA ARG A 360 -22.92 2.08 -26.54
C ARG A 360 -22.41 2.53 -27.92
N ASP A 361 -21.71 3.67 -27.95
CA ASP A 361 -21.06 4.21 -29.15
C ASP A 361 -19.53 4.05 -29.00
N PRO A 362 -18.94 2.93 -29.46
CA PRO A 362 -17.55 2.57 -29.13
C PRO A 362 -16.52 3.51 -29.75
N ARG A 363 -16.81 4.10 -30.91
CA ARG A 363 -15.94 5.09 -31.57
C ARG A 363 -15.85 6.39 -30.77
N GLU A 364 -17.00 6.96 -30.40
CA GLU A 364 -17.09 8.16 -29.56
C GLU A 364 -16.43 7.92 -28.20
N ALA A 365 -16.74 6.79 -27.56
CA ALA A 365 -16.15 6.43 -26.27
C ALA A 365 -14.63 6.35 -26.34
N ARG A 366 -14.06 5.64 -27.32
CA ARG A 366 -12.60 5.50 -27.46
C ARG A 366 -11.93 6.85 -27.73
N ALA A 367 -12.50 7.70 -28.59
CA ALA A 367 -11.95 9.03 -28.86
C ALA A 367 -11.94 9.90 -27.60
N ALA A 368 -13.03 9.90 -26.83
CA ALA A 368 -13.13 10.63 -25.57
C ALA A 368 -12.15 10.10 -24.50
N LEU A 369 -11.97 8.79 -24.39
CA LEU A 369 -11.02 8.17 -23.44
C LEU A 369 -9.55 8.49 -23.79
N VAL A 370 -9.23 8.62 -25.08
CA VAL A 370 -7.88 8.99 -25.54
C VAL A 370 -7.58 10.46 -25.23
N LEU A 371 -8.54 11.36 -25.49
CA LEU A 371 -8.39 12.79 -25.23
C LEU A 371 -8.37 13.12 -23.72
N GLY A 372 -9.35 12.62 -22.96
CA GLY A 372 -9.64 13.02 -21.58
C GLY A 372 -9.81 14.53 -21.36
N GLN A 373 -9.76 15.02 -20.12
CA GLN A 373 -9.87 16.47 -19.84
C GLN A 373 -8.50 17.14 -19.84
N LEU A 374 -8.43 18.29 -20.51
CA LEU A 374 -7.19 19.05 -20.71
C LEU A 374 -6.77 19.89 -19.48
N ASP A 375 -7.57 19.92 -18.40
CA ASP A 375 -7.40 20.93 -17.34
C ASP A 375 -6.46 20.50 -16.22
N GLN A 376 -6.28 19.19 -15.97
CA GLN A 376 -5.46 18.69 -14.86
C GLN A 376 -4.58 17.52 -15.35
N GLY A 377 -3.25 17.65 -15.29
CA GLY A 377 -2.36 16.49 -15.48
C GLY A 377 -2.48 15.53 -14.28
N CYS A 378 -1.67 14.46 -14.20
CA CYS A 378 -1.61 13.54 -13.05
C CYS A 378 -1.70 14.28 -11.69
N THR A 379 -2.90 14.43 -11.13
CA THR A 379 -3.08 15.04 -9.81
C THR A 379 -2.67 14.00 -8.79
N TRP A 380 -1.58 14.27 -8.06
CA TRP A 380 -0.97 13.24 -7.23
C TRP A 380 -1.70 13.06 -5.91
N PHE A 381 -2.16 14.13 -5.23
CA PHE A 381 -2.83 14.07 -3.92
C PHE A 381 -4.36 14.18 -4.04
N ASP A 382 -5.08 13.13 -3.64
CA ASP A 382 -6.55 13.13 -3.56
C ASP A 382 -7.01 12.80 -2.13
N GLY A 383 -7.77 13.71 -1.52
CA GLY A 383 -8.30 13.55 -0.16
C GLY A 383 -9.27 12.39 0.00
N ARG A 384 -9.88 11.88 -1.09
CA ARG A 384 -10.75 10.68 -1.06
C ARG A 384 -10.05 9.45 -0.49
N GLN A 385 -8.73 9.46 -0.54
CA GLN A 385 -7.90 8.33 -0.23
C GLN A 385 -7.43 8.34 1.23
N LEU A 386 -7.78 9.38 1.99
CA LEU A 386 -7.68 9.35 3.44
C LEU A 386 -8.50 8.20 4.04
N TRP A 387 -9.56 7.74 3.37
CA TRP A 387 -10.30 6.56 3.82
C TRP A 387 -9.43 5.29 3.88
N THR A 388 -8.57 5.02 2.88
CA THR A 388 -7.68 3.84 2.91
C THR A 388 -6.63 3.96 4.01
N VAL A 389 -6.19 5.19 4.32
CA VAL A 389 -5.35 5.49 5.47
C VAL A 389 -6.07 5.19 6.79
N VAL A 390 -7.30 5.66 6.97
CA VAL A 390 -8.11 5.38 8.17
C VAL A 390 -8.34 3.88 8.34
N VAL A 391 -8.74 3.18 7.27
CA VAL A 391 -8.92 1.72 7.30
C VAL A 391 -7.63 1.00 7.71
N SER A 392 -6.47 1.42 7.20
CA SER A 392 -5.18 0.83 7.57
C SER A 392 -4.83 1.06 9.03
N ILE A 393 -5.10 2.26 9.56
CA ILE A 393 -4.93 2.57 10.99
C ILE A 393 -5.86 1.69 11.83
N LEU A 394 -7.11 1.50 11.42
CA LEU A 394 -8.07 0.66 12.13
C LEU A 394 -7.68 -0.83 12.10
N LEU A 395 -7.17 -1.34 10.98
CA LEU A 395 -6.76 -2.74 10.87
C LEU A 395 -5.54 -3.07 11.75
N VAL A 396 -4.49 -2.25 11.70
CA VAL A 396 -3.28 -2.48 12.53
C VAL A 396 -3.53 -2.07 13.97
N GLY A 397 -4.15 -0.91 14.19
CA GLY A 397 -4.44 -0.37 15.51
C GLY A 397 -5.49 -1.20 16.25
N GLY A 398 -6.59 -1.58 15.60
CA GLY A 398 -7.64 -2.37 16.22
C GLY A 398 -7.18 -3.76 16.67
N THR A 399 -6.35 -4.43 15.85
CA THR A 399 -5.74 -5.71 16.23
C THR A 399 -4.72 -5.55 17.37
N SER A 400 -3.90 -4.49 17.33
CA SER A 400 -2.95 -4.16 18.40
C SER A 400 -3.61 -3.72 19.71
N VAL A 401 -4.75 -3.03 19.64
CA VAL A 401 -5.53 -2.58 20.79
C VAL A 401 -6.10 -3.78 21.55
N GLY A 402 -6.56 -4.83 20.87
CA GLY A 402 -7.01 -6.03 21.56
C GLY A 402 -5.91 -6.70 22.39
N ALA A 403 -4.69 -6.80 21.84
CA ALA A 403 -3.52 -7.28 22.57
C ALA A 403 -3.15 -6.37 23.74
N PHE A 404 -3.20 -5.04 23.54
CA PHE A 404 -2.95 -4.06 24.58
C PHE A 404 -3.97 -4.16 25.73
N VAL A 405 -5.26 -4.18 25.43
CA VAL A 405 -6.34 -4.28 26.43
C VAL A 405 -6.21 -5.55 27.25
N LEU A 406 -5.88 -6.66 26.60
CA LEU A 406 -5.67 -7.93 27.28
C LEU A 406 -4.47 -7.81 28.22
N SER A 407 -3.29 -7.46 27.71
CA SER A 407 -2.05 -7.36 28.51
C SER A 407 -2.07 -6.28 29.60
N PHE A 408 -2.91 -5.24 29.46
CA PHE A 408 -3.00 -4.13 30.42
C PHE A 408 -3.85 -4.46 31.65
N ASN A 409 -4.78 -5.40 31.51
CA ASN A 409 -5.70 -5.80 32.56
C ASN A 409 -5.43 -7.23 33.09
N THR A 410 -4.44 -7.93 32.55
CA THR A 410 -3.91 -9.21 33.07
C THR A 410 -2.83 -8.96 34.12
N PRO A 411 -2.44 -9.96 34.94
CA PRO A 411 -1.47 -9.71 35.99
C PRO A 411 -0.18 -9.13 35.40
N THR A 412 0.38 -8.12 36.08
CA THR A 412 1.08 -6.92 35.52
C THR A 412 0.17 -5.76 35.12
N VAL A 413 -0.86 -5.48 35.94
CA VAL A 413 -1.83 -4.40 35.68
C VAL A 413 -1.13 -3.06 35.41
N GLY A 414 -1.55 -2.40 34.32
CA GLY A 414 -1.02 -1.10 33.92
C GLY A 414 -0.03 -1.16 32.75
N LEU A 415 0.77 -0.09 32.64
CA LEU A 415 1.73 0.06 31.55
C LEU A 415 3.06 -0.58 31.97
N GLY A 416 3.30 -1.80 31.51
CA GLY A 416 4.54 -2.56 31.71
C GLY A 416 5.28 -2.80 30.40
N CYS A 417 6.31 -3.65 30.43
CA CYS A 417 7.15 -3.91 29.25
C CYS A 417 6.35 -4.46 28.05
N ARG A 418 5.32 -5.28 28.29
CA ARG A 418 4.51 -5.91 27.23
C ARG A 418 3.57 -4.90 26.57
N THR A 419 2.71 -4.28 27.38
CA THR A 419 1.73 -3.27 26.93
C THR A 419 2.39 -2.02 26.37
N GLY A 420 3.44 -1.53 27.04
CA GLY A 420 4.27 -0.45 26.54
C GLY A 420 4.99 -0.84 25.25
N GLY A 421 5.42 -2.09 25.14
CA GLY A 421 6.00 -2.66 23.92
C GLY A 421 5.09 -2.54 22.70
N TYR A 422 3.84 -3.02 22.81
CA TYR A 422 2.84 -2.90 21.74
C TYR A 422 2.51 -1.43 21.41
N LEU A 423 2.42 -0.58 22.45
CA LEU A 423 2.16 0.85 22.27
C LEU A 423 3.29 1.55 21.51
N ILE A 424 4.55 1.29 21.86
CA ILE A 424 5.73 1.85 21.18
C ILE A 424 5.74 1.44 19.70
N PHE A 425 5.49 0.15 19.42
CA PHE A 425 5.42 -0.35 18.04
C PHE A 425 4.37 0.42 17.22
N PHE A 426 3.17 0.58 17.76
CA PHE A 426 2.08 1.26 17.08
C PHE A 426 2.34 2.77 16.92
N ILE A 427 2.89 3.43 17.93
CA ILE A 427 3.26 4.86 17.86
C ILE A 427 4.30 5.08 16.76
N ILE A 428 5.36 4.27 16.70
CA ILE A 428 6.37 4.39 15.64
C ILE A 428 5.75 4.17 14.27
N ALA A 429 4.87 3.17 14.12
CA ALA A 429 4.17 2.92 12.86
C ALA A 429 3.27 4.10 12.44
N LEU A 430 2.60 4.75 13.40
CA LEU A 430 1.77 5.93 13.17
C LEU A 430 2.61 7.16 12.80
N VAL A 431 3.73 7.40 13.50
CA VAL A 431 4.68 8.47 13.16
C VAL A 431 5.23 8.29 11.75
N LEU A 432 5.61 7.07 11.37
CA LEU A 432 6.07 6.74 10.02
C LEU A 432 5.01 7.07 8.95
N LEU A 433 3.73 6.78 9.22
CA LEU A 433 2.62 7.11 8.33
C LEU A 433 2.39 8.62 8.23
N ILE A 434 2.26 9.31 9.35
CA ILE A 434 2.02 10.77 9.39
C ILE A 434 3.17 11.49 8.70
N ALA A 435 4.42 11.10 8.97
CA ALA A 435 5.58 11.66 8.31
C ALA A 435 5.56 11.38 6.81
N GLU A 436 5.16 10.19 6.35
CA GLU A 436 5.05 9.89 4.92
C GLU A 436 3.99 10.76 4.24
N ILE A 437 2.80 10.92 4.84
CA ILE A 437 1.73 11.78 4.33
C ILE A 437 2.17 13.26 4.33
N THR A 438 2.84 13.71 5.38
CA THR A 438 3.31 15.10 5.51
C THR A 438 4.38 15.41 4.47
N VAL A 439 5.40 14.56 4.35
CA VAL A 439 6.44 14.69 3.32
C VAL A 439 5.82 14.65 1.95
N TRP A 440 4.84 13.77 1.75
CA TRP A 440 4.13 13.69 0.50
C TRP A 440 3.40 14.99 0.16
N TRP A 441 2.58 15.51 1.07
CA TRP A 441 1.87 16.78 0.89
C TRP A 441 2.86 17.89 0.54
N LEU A 442 3.91 18.09 1.35
CA LEU A 442 4.90 19.15 1.18
C LEU A 442 5.70 19.06 -0.12
N THR A 443 5.91 17.85 -0.64
CA THR A 443 6.72 17.63 -1.86
C THR A 443 5.88 17.38 -3.11
N SER A 444 4.55 17.32 -3.00
CA SER A 444 3.68 17.11 -4.15
C SER A 444 3.77 18.31 -5.09
N PRO A 445 4.11 18.11 -6.38
CA PRO A 445 4.18 19.19 -7.35
C PRO A 445 2.76 19.57 -7.77
N LEU A 446 2.09 20.36 -6.93
CA LEU A 446 0.85 21.06 -7.26
C LEU A 446 1.03 22.58 -7.23
N ARG A 447 2.28 23.05 -7.29
CA ARG A 447 2.60 24.47 -7.21
C ARG A 447 3.43 24.87 -8.41
N GLU A 448 2.75 25.56 -9.33
CA GLU A 448 3.24 26.29 -10.51
C GLU A 448 3.52 25.48 -11.78
N GLN A 449 2.51 25.55 -12.66
CA GLN A 449 2.52 25.15 -14.08
C GLN A 449 3.64 25.87 -14.89
N ASP A 450 4.17 26.99 -14.36
CA ASP A 450 5.14 27.85 -15.05
C ASP A 450 6.61 27.45 -14.84
N GLN A 451 6.98 26.80 -13.72
CA GLN A 451 8.37 26.41 -13.48
C GLN A 451 8.79 25.13 -14.23
N PHE A 452 7.85 24.26 -14.60
CA PHE A 452 8.16 23.02 -15.29
C PHE A 452 8.59 23.23 -16.75
N HIS A 453 7.98 24.18 -17.46
CA HIS A 453 8.33 24.51 -18.84
C HIS A 453 9.76 25.09 -18.95
N SER A 454 10.19 25.91 -17.99
CA SER A 454 11.56 26.41 -17.93
C SER A 454 12.57 25.29 -17.64
N HIS A 455 12.21 24.33 -16.78
CA HIS A 455 13.03 23.15 -16.50
C HIS A 455 13.14 22.17 -17.68
N LEU A 456 12.09 21.98 -18.48
CA LEU A 456 12.17 21.14 -19.69
C LEU A 456 13.06 21.79 -20.76
N GLY A 457 12.98 23.12 -20.91
CA GLY A 457 13.88 23.89 -21.77
C GLY A 457 15.34 23.85 -21.32
N ALA A 458 15.60 23.74 -20.00
CA ALA A 458 16.93 23.51 -19.46
C ALA A 458 17.38 22.04 -19.63
N TYR A 459 16.48 21.07 -19.44
CA TYR A 459 16.77 19.64 -19.63
C TYR A 459 17.08 19.31 -21.09
N ASN A 460 16.35 19.85 -22.06
CA ASN A 460 16.64 19.66 -23.49
C ASN A 460 18.00 20.29 -23.88
N ARG A 461 18.38 21.42 -23.25
CA ARG A 461 19.71 22.02 -23.41
C ARG A 461 20.81 21.19 -22.74
N HIS A 462 20.51 20.47 -21.66
CA HIS A 462 21.45 19.60 -20.94
C HIS A 462 21.52 18.16 -21.48
N ALA A 463 20.49 17.65 -22.15
CA ALA A 463 20.54 16.33 -22.80
C ALA A 463 21.52 16.32 -23.99
N LYS A 464 21.72 17.47 -24.64
CA LYS A 464 22.79 17.70 -25.63
C LYS A 464 24.16 18.00 -25.02
N SER A 465 24.26 18.29 -23.72
CA SER A 465 25.51 18.62 -23.03
C SER A 465 25.69 17.77 -21.78
N ARG A 466 26.42 16.67 -21.93
CA ARG A 466 26.74 15.71 -20.87
C ARG A 466 27.63 16.36 -19.80
N LYS A 467 27.03 17.07 -18.82
CA LYS A 467 27.41 17.23 -17.40
C LYS A 467 26.77 18.49 -16.77
N LYS A 468 25.68 18.30 -16.01
CA LYS A 468 25.35 18.89 -14.70
C LYS A 468 23.83 18.91 -14.49
N THR A 469 23.38 18.22 -13.45
CA THR A 469 21.98 18.20 -13.00
C THR A 469 21.72 19.37 -12.06
N VAL A 470 20.98 20.38 -12.53
CA VAL A 470 20.39 21.43 -11.69
C VAL A 470 19.01 20.95 -11.22
N PHE A 471 18.82 20.85 -9.91
CA PHE A 471 17.62 20.32 -9.26
C PHE A 471 16.76 21.44 -8.65
N ALA A 472 15.44 21.26 -8.72
CA ALA A 472 14.42 22.13 -8.15
C ALA A 472 14.58 22.34 -6.63
N THR A 473 14.55 23.62 -6.24
CA THR A 473 14.70 24.13 -4.88
C THR A 473 13.33 24.31 -4.23
N LEU A 474 13.13 23.70 -3.06
CA LEU A 474 12.01 24.00 -2.16
C LEU A 474 12.41 25.18 -1.26
N PRO A 475 11.67 26.31 -1.24
CA PRO A 475 12.06 27.48 -0.46
C PRO A 475 12.06 27.26 1.07
N GLY A 476 11.30 26.29 1.60
CA GLY A 476 11.27 25.98 3.04
C GLY A 476 12.31 24.95 3.55
N LEU A 477 12.93 24.19 2.64
CA LEU A 477 13.91 23.12 2.96
C LEU A 477 15.32 23.45 2.43
N ALA A 478 15.52 24.62 1.83
CA ALA A 478 16.81 25.06 1.32
C ALA A 478 17.84 25.25 2.45
N SER A 479 17.41 25.85 3.58
CA SER A 479 18.25 26.09 4.76
C SER A 479 18.72 24.79 5.43
N SER A 480 17.83 23.78 5.54
CA SER A 480 18.21 22.47 6.09
C SER A 480 19.09 21.67 5.13
N ARG A 481 18.91 21.80 3.82
CA ARG A 481 19.79 21.17 2.82
C ARG A 481 21.21 21.74 2.83
N THR A 482 21.39 23.04 3.06
CA THR A 482 22.73 23.64 3.20
C THR A 482 23.44 23.13 4.44
N LEU A 483 22.76 23.09 5.58
CA LEU A 483 23.31 22.52 6.83
C LEU A 483 23.66 21.04 6.66
N LEU A 484 22.83 20.31 5.93
CA LEU A 484 23.01 18.88 5.76
C LEU A 484 24.06 18.53 4.70
N ALA A 485 24.21 19.36 3.68
CA ALA A 485 25.33 19.29 2.74
C ALA A 485 26.66 19.59 3.45
N GLN A 486 26.68 20.53 4.41
CA GLN A 486 27.82 20.80 5.27
C GLN A 486 28.13 19.60 6.19
N LEU A 487 27.12 19.01 6.85
CA LEU A 487 27.30 17.79 7.66
C LEU A 487 27.81 16.61 6.83
N LEU A 488 27.25 16.37 5.64
CA LEU A 488 27.72 15.34 4.72
C LEU A 488 29.17 15.59 4.27
N GLN A 489 29.58 16.86 4.12
CA GLN A 489 30.96 17.22 3.81
C GLN A 489 31.90 16.90 4.96
N ILE A 490 31.50 17.20 6.20
CA ILE A 490 32.28 16.86 7.41
C ILE A 490 32.42 15.33 7.54
N ILE A 491 31.32 14.60 7.37
CA ILE A 491 31.30 13.13 7.42
C ILE A 491 32.14 12.54 6.29
N GLU A 492 32.06 13.08 5.07
CA GLU A 492 32.88 12.66 3.94
C GLU A 492 34.36 12.79 4.26
N THR A 493 34.81 13.96 4.76
CA THR A 493 36.20 14.14 5.18
C THR A 493 36.60 13.19 6.31
N GLY A 494 35.73 12.95 7.29
CA GLY A 494 36.00 12.02 8.39
C GLY A 494 36.13 10.57 7.93
N VAL A 495 35.17 10.07 7.15
CA VAL A 495 35.17 8.70 6.61
C VAL A 495 36.36 8.48 5.69
N LEU A 496 36.67 9.45 4.83
CA LEU A 496 37.80 9.38 3.90
C LEU A 496 39.12 9.33 4.69
N GLN A 497 39.29 10.17 5.72
CA GLN A 497 40.46 10.09 6.61
C GLN A 497 40.56 8.76 7.35
N SER A 498 39.46 8.23 7.92
CA SER A 498 39.47 6.96 8.64
C SER A 498 39.78 5.76 7.73
N ILE A 499 39.18 5.69 6.54
CA ILE A 499 39.39 4.60 5.58
C ILE A 499 40.79 4.65 4.99
N LEU A 500 41.31 5.85 4.68
CA LEU A 500 42.68 6.01 4.20
C LEU A 500 43.71 5.65 5.28
N LEU A 501 43.44 5.94 6.56
CA LEU A 501 44.29 5.52 7.67
C LEU A 501 44.34 3.99 7.80
N LEU A 502 43.17 3.33 7.77
CA LEU A 502 43.06 1.87 7.80
C LEU A 502 43.75 1.19 6.60
N LEU A 503 43.60 1.74 5.40
CA LEU A 503 44.24 1.20 4.19
C LEU A 503 45.75 1.43 4.16
N ARG A 504 46.26 2.50 4.80
CA ARG A 504 47.70 2.74 4.96
C ARG A 504 48.36 1.76 5.94
N LEU A 505 47.60 1.23 6.90
CA LEU A 505 48.08 0.25 7.88
C LEU A 505 48.15 -1.18 7.31
N LEU A 506 47.52 -1.46 6.17
CA LEU A 506 47.55 -2.76 5.49
C LEU A 506 48.73 -2.83 4.50
N PRO A 507 49.76 -3.68 4.73
CA PRO A 507 50.86 -3.84 3.78
C PRO A 507 50.36 -4.54 2.52
N SER A 508 50.26 -3.81 1.41
CA SER A 508 49.82 -4.34 0.12
C SER A 508 50.67 -3.81 -1.03
N LYS A 509 51.12 -4.72 -1.90
CA LYS A 509 51.93 -4.44 -3.10
C LYS A 509 51.20 -3.56 -4.14
N TYR A 510 49.88 -3.44 -4.05
CA TYR A 510 49.01 -2.62 -4.91
C TYR A 510 48.33 -1.46 -4.15
N GLY A 511 48.87 -1.06 -3.00
CA GLY A 511 48.21 -0.12 -2.07
C GLY A 511 47.84 1.24 -2.68
N ARG A 512 48.69 1.82 -3.54
CA ARG A 512 48.45 3.16 -4.14
C ARG A 512 47.30 3.19 -5.15
N GLU A 513 47.18 2.17 -5.99
CA GLU A 513 46.10 2.08 -7.00
C GLU A 513 44.75 1.78 -6.34
N ARG A 514 44.76 0.91 -5.31
CA ARG A 514 43.59 0.62 -4.48
C ARG A 514 43.13 1.83 -3.66
N LEU A 515 44.07 2.70 -3.24
CA LEU A 515 43.77 3.95 -2.54
C LEU A 515 42.99 4.91 -3.45
N GLY A 516 43.50 5.18 -4.66
CA GLY A 516 42.89 6.13 -5.58
C GLY A 516 41.53 5.66 -6.11
N THR A 517 41.37 4.36 -6.36
CA THR A 517 40.07 3.79 -6.75
C THR A 517 39.03 3.86 -5.62
N THR A 518 39.45 3.62 -4.37
CA THR A 518 38.56 3.71 -3.20
C THR A 518 38.19 5.17 -2.90
N GLU A 519 39.14 6.10 -2.99
CA GLU A 519 38.91 7.54 -2.84
C GLU A 519 37.92 8.06 -3.89
N ALA A 520 38.14 7.71 -5.17
CA ALA A 520 37.22 8.06 -6.24
C ALA A 520 35.82 7.43 -6.06
N ALA A 521 35.75 6.20 -5.55
CA ALA A 521 34.49 5.53 -5.26
C ALA A 521 33.73 6.20 -4.10
N ILE A 522 34.44 6.60 -3.03
CA ILE A 522 33.87 7.31 -1.88
C ILE A 522 33.37 8.69 -2.31
N HIS A 523 34.19 9.48 -3.02
CA HIS A 523 33.77 10.77 -3.56
C HIS A 523 32.57 10.63 -4.51
N ALA A 524 32.59 9.65 -5.42
CA ALA A 524 31.45 9.39 -6.30
C ALA A 524 30.19 9.00 -5.51
N HIS A 525 30.34 8.27 -4.41
CA HIS A 525 29.23 7.90 -3.52
C HIS A 525 28.65 9.12 -2.77
N PHE A 526 29.49 9.97 -2.19
CA PHE A 526 29.04 11.18 -1.49
C PHE A 526 28.48 12.23 -2.44
N LEU A 527 29.06 12.40 -3.64
CA LEU A 527 28.47 13.24 -4.70
C LEU A 527 27.09 12.73 -5.10
N SER A 528 26.92 11.41 -5.24
CA SER A 528 25.62 10.79 -5.50
C SER A 528 24.62 11.10 -4.38
N LEU A 529 25.03 10.97 -3.10
CA LEU A 529 24.20 11.29 -1.93
C LEU A 529 23.79 12.77 -1.88
N ARG A 530 24.70 13.70 -2.18
CA ARG A 530 24.41 15.15 -2.22
C ARG A 530 23.42 15.51 -3.33
N SER A 531 23.40 14.76 -4.42
CA SER A 531 22.50 15.00 -5.56
C SER A 531 21.09 14.42 -5.38
N LEU A 532 20.78 13.80 -4.24
CA LEU A 532 19.48 13.17 -4.01
C LEU A 532 18.34 14.20 -3.85
N THR A 533 17.17 13.84 -4.38
CA THR A 533 15.91 14.55 -4.10
C THR A 533 15.58 14.48 -2.59
N ALA A 534 14.87 15.47 -2.06
CA ALA A 534 14.51 15.51 -0.64
C ALA A 534 13.75 14.25 -0.19
N ARG A 535 12.88 13.71 -1.06
CA ARG A 535 12.19 12.41 -0.86
C ARG A 535 13.17 11.25 -0.69
N ASN A 536 14.15 11.12 -1.58
CA ASN A 536 15.15 10.05 -1.52
C ASN A 536 16.05 10.19 -0.29
N TRP A 537 16.34 11.43 0.12
CA TRP A 537 17.12 11.69 1.32
C TRP A 537 16.37 11.26 2.58
N LEU A 538 15.12 11.72 2.76
CA LEU A 538 14.27 11.31 3.88
C LEU A 538 14.02 9.80 3.88
N GLN A 539 13.85 9.20 2.71
CA GLN A 539 13.74 7.75 2.59
C GLN A 539 14.92 7.02 3.21
N ARG A 540 16.15 7.44 2.89
CA ARG A 540 17.38 6.77 3.37
C ARG A 540 17.76 7.15 4.80
N GLY A 541 17.60 8.42 5.17
CA GLY A 541 18.09 8.96 6.44
C GLY A 541 17.09 8.88 7.59
N PHE A 542 15.78 8.89 7.31
CA PHE A 542 14.74 8.92 8.34
C PHE A 542 13.87 7.67 8.30
N PHE A 543 13.25 7.39 7.15
CA PHE A 543 12.25 6.34 7.04
C PHE A 543 12.83 4.92 7.14
N THR A 544 13.88 4.61 6.38
CA THR A 544 14.46 3.24 6.37
C THR A 544 15.03 2.84 7.73
N PRO A 545 15.81 3.69 8.43
CA PRO A 545 16.31 3.37 9.76
C PRO A 545 15.17 3.17 10.77
N LEU A 546 14.16 4.04 10.77
CA LEU A 546 13.06 3.95 11.71
C LEU A 546 12.14 2.74 11.44
N GLU A 547 11.92 2.38 10.17
CA GLU A 547 11.29 1.09 9.80
C GLU A 547 12.09 -0.09 10.36
N PHE A 548 13.42 -0.07 10.21
CA PHE A 548 14.29 -1.14 10.71
C PHE A 548 14.28 -1.23 12.23
N THR A 549 14.33 -0.09 12.93
CA THR A 549 14.17 -0.06 14.38
C THR A 549 12.83 -0.65 14.80
N ASN A 550 11.74 -0.32 14.10
CA ASN A 550 10.42 -0.85 14.43
C ASN A 550 10.27 -2.36 14.11
N LEU A 551 10.89 -2.83 13.03
CA LEU A 551 11.01 -4.26 12.71
C LEU A 551 11.75 -5.00 13.83
N VAL A 552 12.93 -4.51 14.22
CA VAL A 552 13.73 -5.10 15.30
C VAL A 552 12.95 -5.09 16.61
N TRP A 553 12.22 -4.01 16.88
CA TRP A 553 11.34 -3.91 18.04
C TRP A 553 10.23 -4.98 18.02
N ALA A 554 9.54 -5.17 16.90
CA ALA A 554 8.54 -6.22 16.77
C ALA A 554 9.14 -7.63 16.99
N CYS A 555 10.30 -7.92 16.38
CA CYS A 555 11.03 -9.17 16.61
C CYS A 555 11.45 -9.35 18.06
N TYR A 556 11.88 -8.28 18.73
CA TYR A 556 12.21 -8.29 20.15
C TYR A 556 10.98 -8.62 21.00
N LEU A 557 9.81 -8.00 20.73
CA LEU A 557 8.59 -8.30 21.47
C LEU A 557 8.20 -9.78 21.35
N LEU A 558 8.22 -10.33 20.14
CA LEU A 558 7.88 -11.73 19.90
C LEU A 558 8.86 -12.68 20.60
N THR A 559 10.16 -12.44 20.47
CA THR A 559 11.18 -13.30 21.09
C THR A 559 11.19 -13.18 22.61
N ALA A 560 11.16 -11.97 23.16
CA ALA A 560 11.13 -11.71 24.60
C ALA A 560 9.89 -12.32 25.28
N GLN A 561 8.72 -12.21 24.65
CA GLN A 561 7.50 -12.82 25.16
C GLN A 561 7.52 -14.35 25.06
N THR A 562 8.06 -14.90 23.97
CA THR A 562 8.18 -16.36 23.78
C THR A 562 9.07 -17.00 24.85
N VAL A 563 10.19 -16.38 25.21
CA VAL A 563 11.13 -16.95 26.21
C VAL A 563 10.80 -16.57 27.66
N GLY A 564 9.85 -15.65 27.87
CA GLY A 564 9.52 -15.14 29.22
C GLY A 564 10.51 -14.08 29.73
N ALA A 565 11.22 -13.37 28.85
CA ALA A 565 12.16 -12.30 29.25
C ALA A 565 11.48 -11.12 29.96
N PHE A 566 10.15 -10.99 29.83
CA PHE A 566 9.34 -10.02 30.56
C PHE A 566 8.94 -10.46 31.97
N ASN A 567 9.37 -11.64 32.43
CA ASN A 567 9.20 -12.07 33.81
C ASN A 567 10.38 -11.57 34.65
N ASN A 568 10.38 -10.28 34.95
CA ASN A 568 11.34 -9.66 35.86
C ASN A 568 10.65 -8.58 36.69
N CYS A 569 11.28 -8.13 37.77
CA CYS A 569 10.68 -7.14 38.66
C CYS A 569 10.29 -5.84 37.95
N ALA A 570 11.06 -5.38 36.95
CA ALA A 570 10.77 -4.13 36.24
C ALA A 570 9.51 -4.23 35.39
N CYS A 571 9.33 -5.35 34.69
CA CYS A 571 8.18 -5.59 33.84
C CYS A 571 6.95 -6.01 34.63
N MET A 572 7.14 -6.81 35.69
CA MET A 572 6.04 -7.34 36.50
C MET A 572 5.39 -6.27 37.38
N THR A 573 6.15 -5.26 37.79
CA THR A 573 5.63 -4.14 38.58
C THR A 573 5.01 -3.02 37.74
N SER A 574 5.07 -3.09 36.40
CA SER A 574 4.47 -2.09 35.49
C SER A 574 4.86 -0.63 35.80
N THR A 575 6.16 -0.35 35.87
CA THR A 575 6.70 0.97 36.25
C THR A 575 6.59 2.05 35.17
N TRP A 576 6.18 1.72 33.94
CA TRP A 576 6.18 2.69 32.84
C TRP A 576 5.00 3.67 32.89
N GLY A 577 4.02 3.47 33.78
CA GLY A 577 2.87 4.37 33.95
C GLY A 577 2.40 4.49 35.40
N GLY A 578 1.49 5.44 35.66
CA GLY A 578 1.06 5.80 37.02
C GLY A 578 0.09 4.82 37.72
N PHE A 579 -0.30 3.74 37.05
CA PHE A 579 -1.23 2.73 37.59
C PHE A 579 -0.55 1.43 38.03
N GLY A 580 0.79 1.41 38.07
CA GLY A 580 1.60 0.29 38.56
C GLY A 580 2.52 0.67 39.73
N GLY A 581 3.70 0.07 39.76
CA GLY A 581 4.72 0.23 40.80
C GLY A 581 4.72 -0.86 41.88
N TYR A 582 3.92 -1.91 41.72
CA TYR A 582 3.80 -3.01 42.69
C TYR A 582 3.72 -4.37 42.01
N LEU A 583 4.16 -5.40 42.73
CA LEU A 583 3.98 -6.80 42.37
C LEU A 583 3.18 -7.49 43.47
N ASP A 584 2.09 -8.15 43.09
CA ASP A 584 1.30 -8.98 44.00
C ASP A 584 1.73 -10.45 43.84
N PHE A 585 2.30 -11.03 44.90
CA PHE A 585 2.81 -12.40 44.86
C PHE A 585 1.72 -13.47 44.71
N THR A 586 0.48 -13.17 45.09
CA THR A 586 -0.64 -14.12 44.98
C THR A 586 -1.22 -14.17 43.58
N GLN A 587 -1.02 -13.11 42.78
CA GLN A 587 -1.62 -12.97 41.45
C GLN A 587 -0.62 -13.01 40.29
N ILE A 588 0.64 -13.42 40.52
CA ILE A 588 1.68 -13.43 39.47
C ILE A 588 1.31 -14.36 38.30
N ASN A 589 0.77 -15.53 38.63
CA ASN A 589 0.47 -16.58 37.67
C ASN A 589 -1.01 -16.62 37.27
N VAL A 590 -1.92 -16.17 38.14
CA VAL A 590 -3.36 -16.18 37.91
C VAL A 590 -3.99 -14.91 38.46
N ALA A 591 -4.74 -14.18 37.65
CA ALA A 591 -5.54 -13.04 38.11
C ALA A 591 -6.93 -13.52 38.56
N ASN A 592 -7.27 -13.27 39.82
CA ASN A 592 -8.52 -13.74 40.45
C ASN A 592 -9.67 -12.73 40.36
N SER A 593 -9.50 -11.65 39.59
CA SER A 593 -10.48 -10.57 39.52
C SER A 593 -11.62 -10.88 38.55
N ALA A 594 -12.87 -10.75 39.00
CA ALA A 594 -14.07 -10.99 38.19
C ALA A 594 -14.20 -10.05 36.97
N VAL A 595 -13.39 -9.00 36.88
CA VAL A 595 -13.39 -8.06 35.75
C VAL A 595 -12.44 -8.50 34.63
N VAL A 596 -11.54 -9.45 34.89
CA VAL A 596 -10.55 -9.96 33.92
C VAL A 596 -11.25 -10.57 32.71
N GLU A 597 -12.28 -11.38 32.95
CA GLU A 597 -13.11 -11.98 31.90
C GLU A 597 -13.65 -10.91 30.93
N LYS A 598 -14.21 -9.82 31.46
CA LYS A 598 -14.78 -8.74 30.63
C LYS A 598 -13.72 -8.12 29.72
N TYR A 599 -12.52 -7.85 30.23
CA TYR A 599 -11.45 -7.27 29.40
C TYR A 599 -10.90 -8.24 28.37
N TRP A 600 -10.84 -9.54 28.68
CA TRP A 600 -10.42 -10.57 27.73
C TRP A 600 -11.42 -10.70 26.60
N ILE A 601 -12.72 -10.68 26.90
CA ILE A 601 -13.79 -10.63 25.91
C ILE A 601 -13.62 -9.39 25.03
N ILE A 602 -13.51 -8.20 25.63
CA ILE A 602 -13.36 -6.94 24.88
C ILE A 602 -12.15 -7.00 23.94
N GLY A 603 -10.98 -7.40 24.44
CA GLY A 603 -9.75 -7.45 23.65
C GLY A 603 -9.83 -8.46 22.51
N THR A 604 -10.29 -9.68 22.81
CA THR A 604 -10.42 -10.76 21.83
C THR A 604 -11.47 -10.43 20.77
N THR A 605 -12.67 -10.02 21.18
CA THR A 605 -13.74 -9.65 20.25
C THR A 605 -13.34 -8.47 19.37
N THR A 606 -12.68 -7.45 19.91
CA THR A 606 -12.21 -6.30 19.11
C THR A 606 -11.29 -6.76 17.99
N THR A 607 -10.25 -7.53 18.31
CA THR A 607 -9.30 -8.02 17.31
C THR A 607 -9.95 -8.98 16.32
N CYS A 608 -10.76 -9.94 16.78
CA CYS A 608 -11.44 -10.90 15.89
C CYS A 608 -12.42 -10.22 14.93
N VAL A 609 -13.17 -9.22 15.40
CA VAL A 609 -14.08 -8.43 14.55
C VAL A 609 -13.29 -7.62 13.52
N VAL A 610 -12.25 -6.89 13.94
CA VAL A 610 -11.43 -6.08 13.03
C VAL A 610 -10.73 -6.97 11.99
N MET A 611 -10.15 -8.09 12.42
CA MET A 611 -9.50 -9.04 11.54
C MET A 611 -10.50 -9.69 10.57
N GLY A 612 -11.64 -10.15 11.07
CA GLY A 612 -12.70 -10.76 10.27
C GLY A 612 -13.26 -9.81 9.22
N LEU A 613 -13.53 -8.56 9.59
CA LEU A 613 -13.96 -7.51 8.65
C LEU A 613 -12.88 -7.22 7.61
N GLY A 614 -11.61 -7.11 8.02
CA GLY A 614 -10.48 -6.91 7.11
C GLY A 614 -10.34 -8.05 6.09
N MET A 615 -10.33 -9.30 6.55
CA MET A 615 -10.25 -10.47 5.67
C MET A 615 -11.47 -10.58 4.75
N SER A 616 -12.68 -10.34 5.26
CA SER A 616 -13.92 -10.37 4.46
C SER A 616 -13.89 -9.31 3.35
N TYR A 617 -13.43 -8.09 3.67
CA TYR A 617 -13.28 -7.02 2.67
C TYR A 617 -12.31 -7.42 1.56
N ILE A 618 -11.17 -8.02 1.91
CA ILE A 618 -10.15 -8.46 0.95
C ILE A 618 -10.70 -9.55 0.03
N VAL A 619 -11.35 -10.57 0.59
CA VAL A 619 -12.00 -11.64 -0.19
C VAL A 619 -13.07 -11.06 -1.10
N LEU A 620 -13.87 -10.12 -0.59
CA LEU A 620 -14.90 -9.45 -1.37
C LEU A 620 -14.30 -8.70 -2.57
N GLU A 621 -13.27 -7.88 -2.36
CA GLU A 621 -12.60 -7.14 -3.44
C GLU A 621 -11.99 -8.09 -4.49
N TRP A 622 -11.38 -9.19 -4.04
CA TRP A 622 -10.87 -10.21 -4.95
C TRP A 622 -11.98 -10.79 -5.85
N LEU A 623 -13.11 -11.17 -5.27
CA LEU A 623 -14.25 -11.75 -6.00
C LEU A 623 -14.87 -10.73 -6.97
N LEU A 624 -15.00 -9.47 -6.57
CA LEU A 624 -15.56 -8.42 -7.41
C LEU A 624 -14.68 -8.13 -8.65
N GLN A 625 -13.37 -8.30 -8.52
CA GLN A 625 -12.38 -8.02 -9.56
C GLN A 625 -12.01 -9.24 -10.41
N ALA A 626 -12.40 -10.45 -9.98
CA ALA A 626 -11.98 -11.72 -10.59
C ALA A 626 -12.20 -11.79 -12.11
N HIS A 627 -13.37 -11.33 -12.60
CA HIS A 627 -13.74 -11.36 -14.02
C HIS A 627 -12.76 -10.61 -14.95
N LEU A 628 -12.08 -9.58 -14.45
CA LEU A 628 -11.07 -8.83 -15.22
C LEU A 628 -9.81 -9.68 -15.46
N SER A 629 -9.51 -10.52 -14.48
CA SER A 629 -8.26 -11.28 -14.35
C SER A 629 -8.34 -12.74 -14.80
N THR A 630 -9.53 -13.31 -14.95
CA THR A 630 -9.74 -14.67 -15.45
C THR A 630 -9.24 -14.79 -16.89
N GLU A 631 -8.48 -15.83 -17.21
CA GLU A 631 -7.93 -16.05 -18.57
C GLU A 631 -9.02 -16.45 -19.56
N ASN A 632 -9.77 -17.53 -19.27
CA ASN A 632 -10.87 -17.99 -20.09
C ASN A 632 -11.99 -16.95 -20.13
N TYR A 633 -12.44 -16.60 -21.33
CA TYR A 633 -13.44 -15.56 -21.54
C TYR A 633 -14.81 -15.97 -21.04
N ASP A 634 -15.23 -17.21 -21.26
CA ASP A 634 -16.56 -17.67 -20.87
C ASP A 634 -16.67 -17.74 -19.34
N ASP A 635 -15.63 -18.23 -18.67
CA ASP A 635 -15.53 -18.20 -17.20
C ASP A 635 -15.52 -16.77 -16.65
N ALA A 636 -14.88 -15.84 -17.37
CA ALA A 636 -14.89 -14.43 -17.01
C ALA A 636 -16.30 -13.83 -17.11
N MET A 637 -17.08 -14.17 -18.14
CA MET A 637 -18.45 -13.68 -18.30
C MET A 637 -19.39 -14.29 -17.26
N ASN A 638 -19.24 -15.58 -16.97
CA ASN A 638 -19.93 -16.24 -15.87
C ASN A 638 -19.61 -15.58 -14.52
N GLY A 639 -18.34 -15.25 -14.30
CA GLY A 639 -17.88 -14.50 -13.13
C GLY A 639 -18.50 -13.11 -13.04
N LEU A 640 -18.52 -12.36 -14.16
CA LEU A 640 -19.15 -11.04 -14.23
C LEU A 640 -20.64 -11.11 -13.89
N TRP A 641 -21.36 -12.09 -14.42
CA TRP A 641 -22.79 -12.27 -14.14
C TRP A 641 -23.05 -12.54 -12.65
N ARG A 642 -22.23 -13.40 -12.02
CA ARG A 642 -22.28 -13.64 -10.57
C ARG A 642 -21.98 -12.38 -9.77
N VAL A 643 -20.96 -11.61 -10.17
CA VAL A 643 -20.59 -10.33 -9.53
C VAL A 643 -21.73 -9.32 -9.62
N ARG A 644 -22.40 -9.21 -10.78
CA ARG A 644 -23.57 -8.34 -10.98
C ARG A 644 -24.73 -8.72 -10.06
N ARG A 645 -25.05 -10.02 -9.98
CA ARG A 645 -26.10 -10.54 -9.08
C ARG A 645 -25.76 -10.26 -7.61
N PHE A 646 -24.51 -10.50 -7.23
CA PHE A 646 -24.03 -10.23 -5.87
C PHE A 646 -24.09 -8.72 -5.53
N ARG A 647 -23.60 -7.85 -6.42
CA ARG A 647 -23.69 -6.40 -6.25
C ARG A 647 -25.14 -5.95 -6.11
N HIS A 648 -26.03 -6.49 -6.93
CA HIS A 648 -27.46 -6.19 -6.82
C HIS A 648 -28.05 -6.62 -5.48
N ALA A 649 -27.72 -7.82 -5.01
CA ALA A 649 -28.17 -8.34 -3.72
C ALA A 649 -27.59 -7.57 -2.52
N THR A 650 -26.42 -6.95 -2.66
CA THR A 650 -25.73 -6.21 -1.58
C THR A 650 -25.88 -4.69 -1.66
N LEU A 651 -26.63 -4.18 -2.63
CA LEU A 651 -26.94 -2.75 -2.77
C LEU A 651 -27.51 -2.15 -1.49
N TRP A 652 -28.42 -2.85 -0.82
CA TRP A 652 -29.09 -2.36 0.39
C TRP A 652 -28.12 -2.15 1.56
N ILE A 653 -27.04 -2.95 1.62
CA ILE A 653 -25.98 -2.81 2.63
C ILE A 653 -25.10 -1.60 2.31
N LYS A 654 -24.82 -1.35 1.02
CA LYS A 654 -23.95 -0.25 0.59
C LYS A 654 -24.63 1.11 0.62
N TYR A 655 -25.95 1.16 0.45
CA TYR A 655 -26.73 2.40 0.46
C TYR A 655 -26.51 3.29 1.69
N PRO A 656 -26.60 2.79 2.95
CA PRO A 656 -26.31 3.61 4.13
C PRO A 656 -24.84 4.03 4.22
N LEU A 657 -23.90 3.19 3.75
CA LEU A 657 -22.48 3.53 3.71
C LEU A 657 -22.19 4.65 2.71
N ASP A 658 -22.82 4.62 1.53
CA ASP A 658 -22.70 5.68 0.52
C ASP A 658 -23.31 7.01 1.01
N ILE A 659 -24.40 6.95 1.79
CA ILE A 659 -24.96 8.14 2.47
C ILE A 659 -23.96 8.67 3.50
N LEU A 660 -23.38 7.80 4.33
CA LEU A 660 -22.38 8.19 5.32
C LEU A 660 -21.15 8.83 4.65
N VAL A 661 -20.63 8.25 3.56
CA VAL A 661 -19.51 8.81 2.79
C VAL A 661 -19.88 10.18 2.22
N ARG A 662 -21.09 10.36 1.70
CA ARG A 662 -21.56 11.69 1.22
C ARG A 662 -21.67 12.69 2.36
N LEU A 663 -22.16 12.28 3.53
CA LEU A 663 -22.23 13.14 4.72
C LEU A 663 -20.83 13.55 5.19
N VAL A 664 -19.89 12.61 5.27
CA VAL A 664 -18.49 12.89 5.62
C VAL A 664 -17.83 13.79 4.57
N ALA A 665 -18.04 13.52 3.28
CA ALA A 665 -17.52 14.36 2.21
C ALA A 665 -18.10 15.78 2.28
N ASN A 666 -19.40 15.93 2.55
CA ASN A 666 -20.04 17.23 2.74
C ASN A 666 -19.52 17.95 3.99
N ALA A 667 -19.24 17.23 5.09
CA ALA A 667 -18.61 17.79 6.27
C ALA A 667 -17.17 18.26 5.98
N LEU A 668 -16.35 17.43 5.31
CA LEU A 668 -15.00 17.80 4.89
C LEU A 668 -14.99 18.98 3.90
N ASN A 669 -16.01 19.09 3.06
CA ASN A 669 -16.23 20.24 2.16
C ASN A 669 -16.58 21.51 2.94
N ALA A 670 -17.39 21.40 4.00
CA ALA A 670 -17.69 22.51 4.90
C ALA A 670 -16.44 23.01 5.62
N PHE A 671 -15.46 22.14 5.88
CA PHE A 671 -14.14 22.50 6.42
C PHE A 671 -13.17 23.09 5.36
N GLN A 672 -13.65 23.46 4.16
CA GLN A 672 -12.85 24.04 3.08
C GLN A 672 -11.60 23.23 2.72
N VAL A 673 -11.65 21.89 2.83
CA VAL A 673 -10.63 21.02 2.25
C VAL A 673 -10.74 21.13 0.72
N ARG A 674 -9.99 22.08 0.14
CA ARG A 674 -10.03 22.48 -1.28
C ARG A 674 -9.91 21.28 -2.21
N GLY A 675 -10.79 21.19 -3.22
CA GLY A 675 -10.65 20.31 -4.38
C GLY A 675 -11.83 19.38 -4.71
N ILE A 676 -12.89 19.36 -3.88
CA ILE A 676 -14.01 18.41 -4.05
C ILE A 676 -15.20 19.01 -4.82
N GLN A 677 -15.20 20.32 -5.07
CA GLN A 677 -16.39 21.07 -5.53
C GLN A 677 -16.95 20.70 -6.91
N ASP A 678 -16.31 19.82 -7.71
CA ASP A 678 -16.79 19.59 -9.08
C ASP A 678 -16.56 18.17 -9.64
N ARG A 679 -16.54 17.14 -8.78
CA ARG A 679 -16.17 15.77 -9.20
C ARG A 679 -17.34 14.78 -9.10
N ARG A 680 -18.07 14.62 -10.21
CA ARG A 680 -19.04 13.53 -10.44
C ARG A 680 -18.33 12.18 -10.30
N VAL A 681 -18.87 11.28 -9.47
CA VAL A 681 -18.32 9.93 -9.23
C VAL A 681 -19.27 8.91 -9.82
N VAL A 682 -18.74 7.94 -10.56
CA VAL A 682 -19.57 6.86 -11.07
C VAL A 682 -19.88 5.89 -9.94
N VAL A 683 -21.17 5.78 -9.62
CA VAL A 683 -21.67 4.79 -8.68
C VAL A 683 -22.25 3.62 -9.48
N TRP A 684 -22.07 2.41 -8.97
CA TRP A 684 -22.66 1.24 -9.61
C TRP A 684 -24.18 1.37 -9.67
N THR A 685 -24.77 1.16 -10.84
CA THR A 685 -26.22 1.19 -11.05
C THR A 685 -26.66 -0.07 -11.79
N LYS A 686 -27.93 -0.49 -11.60
CA LYS A 686 -28.56 -1.55 -12.39
C LYS A 686 -29.19 -0.99 -13.67
N ALA A 687 -29.91 0.12 -13.54
CA ALA A 687 -30.57 0.78 -14.65
C ALA A 687 -29.56 1.43 -15.60
N SER A 688 -29.86 1.42 -16.90
CA SER A 688 -29.14 2.24 -17.87
C SER A 688 -29.43 3.71 -17.55
N THR A 689 -28.43 4.44 -17.09
CA THR A 689 -28.53 5.88 -16.77
C THR A 689 -28.27 6.77 -17.98
N TYR A 690 -27.85 6.20 -19.11
CA TYR A 690 -27.66 6.93 -20.36
C TYR A 690 -28.97 7.62 -20.77
N ARG A 691 -29.01 8.94 -20.61
CA ARG A 691 -30.00 9.82 -21.24
C ARG A 691 -29.29 10.51 -22.40
N PRO A 692 -29.62 10.23 -23.68
CA PRO A 692 -29.15 11.07 -24.76
C PRO A 692 -29.64 12.50 -24.48
N SER A 693 -28.77 13.50 -24.59
CA SER A 693 -29.25 14.88 -24.56
C SER A 693 -30.21 15.04 -25.74
N VAL A 694 -31.39 15.62 -25.48
CA VAL A 694 -32.45 15.79 -26.49
C VAL A 694 -31.91 16.52 -27.75
N GLY A 695 -30.87 17.34 -27.59
CA GLY A 695 -30.13 17.97 -28.69
C GLY A 695 -29.35 16.99 -29.58
N GLN A 696 -28.71 15.94 -29.05
CA GLN A 696 -28.00 14.94 -29.88
C GLN A 696 -28.96 14.04 -30.66
N ALA A 697 -30.17 13.78 -30.14
CA ALA A 697 -31.21 13.05 -30.86
C ALA A 697 -31.81 13.88 -32.01
N LEU A 698 -32.00 15.19 -31.81
CA LEU A 698 -32.44 16.14 -32.84
C LEU A 698 -31.38 16.37 -33.93
N VAL A 699 -30.09 16.44 -33.55
CA VAL A 699 -28.99 16.54 -34.52
C VAL A 699 -28.86 15.24 -35.33
N ARG A 700 -29.03 14.06 -34.72
CA ARG A 700 -29.07 12.78 -35.45
C ARG A 700 -30.28 12.68 -36.39
N LEU A 701 -31.46 13.12 -35.96
CA LEU A 701 -32.63 13.24 -36.82
C LEU A 701 -32.40 14.23 -37.98
N GLY A 702 -31.67 15.33 -37.74
CA GLY A 702 -31.29 16.28 -38.78
C GLY A 702 -30.31 15.70 -39.82
N THR A 703 -29.34 14.90 -39.38
CA THR A 703 -28.39 14.22 -40.29
C THR A 703 -29.00 13.02 -41.01
N ASP A 704 -29.93 12.29 -40.39
CA ASP A 704 -30.64 11.18 -41.05
C ASP A 704 -31.63 11.68 -42.12
N VAL A 705 -32.20 12.88 -41.95
CA VAL A 705 -33.04 13.53 -42.98
C VAL A 705 -32.20 14.03 -44.17
N GLN A 706 -30.91 14.31 -43.99
CA GLN A 706 -30.01 14.71 -45.08
C GLN A 706 -29.49 13.55 -45.94
N HIS A 707 -29.77 12.29 -45.57
CA HIS A 707 -29.35 11.10 -46.31
C HIS A 707 -30.47 10.39 -47.08
N LEU A 708 -31.65 11.01 -47.22
CA LEU A 708 -32.64 10.53 -48.18
C LEU A 708 -32.20 10.92 -49.61
N PRO A 709 -32.07 9.97 -50.55
CA PRO A 709 -31.77 10.31 -51.93
C PRO A 709 -32.97 11.06 -52.50
N PHE A 710 -32.76 12.32 -52.89
CA PHE A 710 -33.68 13.03 -53.76
C PHE A 710 -33.75 12.23 -55.08
N GLN A 711 -34.79 11.42 -55.24
CA GLN A 711 -35.20 10.93 -56.54
C GLN A 711 -35.63 12.15 -57.36
N THR A 712 -34.88 12.41 -58.42
CA THR A 712 -35.31 13.22 -59.56
C THR A 712 -36.61 12.65 -60.10
N VAL A 713 -37.68 13.45 -60.05
CA VAL A 713 -38.90 13.21 -60.80
C VAL A 713 -38.96 14.27 -61.89
N ASP A 714 -38.80 13.81 -63.12
CA ASP A 714 -39.03 14.59 -64.34
C ASP A 714 -40.50 15.04 -64.41
N ALA A 715 -40.71 16.35 -64.61
CA ALA A 715 -41.85 16.94 -65.31
C ALA A 715 -41.52 18.39 -65.69
#